data_AF-A0A7C1XGS3-F1
#
_entry.id   AF-A0A7C1XGS3-F1
#
_cell.length_a   1.000
_cell.length_b   1.000
_cell.length_c   1.000
_cell.angle_alpha   90.00
_cell.angle_beta   90.00
_cell.angle_gamma   90.00
#
_symmetry.space_group_name_H-M   'P 1'
#
loop_
_entity.id
_entity.type
_entity.pdbx_description
1 polymer ?
#
loop_
_entity_poly.entity_id
_entity_poly.type
_entity_poly.pdbx_seq_one_letter_code
_entity_poly.pdbx_strand_id
1 'polypeptide(L)'
;MTEKNSKKSQGEARQPFHWVDRFLKPLARLAGRVRKWPDQHVEAVFWLLVFLVITPVLRAGILFPPEWAQGPGLNYSVAWFDVLFPVSEGEGFRWWPVSVLAAVLLLVGFVLFVIAVARRRRAHLVVLLPCVGLLSAYISFTTPALSGYFSIFNTVYAISSLVVFLYFIVAGRVRSLYFAVYMGFLIGLSWIDGLPSWHHIMEFLVVAVVLSLIYETVRQNWPLLKQISQGGKRILIVRTFSLWSPSLLLIAAGLWISNQITSTAEQLFYDSGIVIPFCQSSELGPASNENKGYFTYTGKRYTSIYAFVRNGSGMTVPVKEEGTPYFQCPEGASELDRRKFLSVDRREIPGDDCAYLPEVNGGVGRLPRQWAKIVLCPKGIRESVSGDFALPSSAYRMSFSGIPFFLSLDETLAMKFAVMRWRIDGMGSGISGTRLNDSAWVAMEAERAFRVVPRGMGLYQVKCRGRGYLKCEASNLVKGILTDAYVRLRSNAERRFIAKARGLADNGVVTAQKAVSRAVEMLKGQLDAMRAELRDVVNAAYQTTKVIQLIFTAWLIVIAIKSFLYVLARVIFDKSTDIHVDLVEDEISAKQGKVRHHQEIEIPGDYPYTMYYKSNFQPLGPAPRFSIPQWWSSLLSRLRFGAWSMSRVDMPCEDAQGLTFNAIEAEYLVDWEMEEGEEVVFGYDNFVAMNENVELRTVISLRVATMLMGRFVFHTARCKGGPGRLILRTRGKPATAEQVRQSIPASRLIAWNRYARFSVDSHLTRTDIFLNGFNLRRSEVDDDQRPQGIIVVEADARSGSIMTGTLRFAKNFLLPI
;
A
#
# COMPACT_ATOMS: atom_id res chain seq x y z
N MET A 1 -76.00 7.19 -25.12
CA MET A 1 -76.08 6.50 -23.81
C MET A 1 -74.93 7.01 -22.96
N THR A 2 -75.24 7.88 -22.02
CA THR A 2 -74.31 8.62 -21.16
C THR A 2 -74.34 7.98 -19.78
N GLU A 3 -73.31 7.18 -19.48
CA GLU A 3 -73.19 6.51 -18.19
C GLU A 3 -72.60 7.47 -17.15
N LYS A 4 -73.51 7.99 -16.34
CA LYS A 4 -73.28 8.95 -15.26
C LYS A 4 -72.64 8.19 -14.08
N ASN A 5 -71.32 8.06 -14.09
CA ASN A 5 -70.62 7.40 -12.98
C ASN A 5 -70.64 8.28 -11.72
N SER A 6 -71.35 7.73 -10.75
CA SER A 6 -71.54 8.15 -9.37
C SER A 6 -70.24 8.57 -8.68
N LYS A 7 -70.14 9.85 -8.33
CA LYS A 7 -69.23 10.35 -7.28
C LYS A 7 -69.72 9.80 -5.94
N LYS A 8 -69.24 8.61 -5.55
CA LYS A 8 -69.25 8.17 -4.16
C LYS A 8 -68.20 8.98 -3.40
N SER A 9 -68.67 9.84 -2.50
CA SER A 9 -67.89 10.43 -1.42
C SER A 9 -67.32 9.31 -0.54
N GLN A 10 -66.13 8.84 -0.86
CA GLN A 10 -65.32 8.13 0.13
C GLN A 10 -64.86 9.17 1.15
N GLY A 11 -65.33 9.02 2.38
CA GLY A 11 -64.87 9.80 3.51
C GLY A 11 -63.34 9.76 3.56
N GLU A 12 -62.72 10.93 3.63
CA GLU A 12 -61.33 11.10 4.01
C GLU A 12 -61.13 10.41 5.35
N ALA A 13 -60.69 9.15 5.30
CA ALA A 13 -60.06 8.51 6.42
C ALA A 13 -58.89 9.41 6.80
N ARG A 14 -59.04 10.14 7.92
CA ARG A 14 -58.01 10.99 8.52
C ARG A 14 -56.72 10.18 8.51
N GLN A 15 -55.80 10.53 7.61
CA GLN A 15 -54.51 9.85 7.54
C GLN A 15 -53.83 10.05 8.91
N PRO A 16 -53.57 8.98 9.67
CA PRO A 16 -53.28 9.09 11.11
C PRO A 16 -51.89 9.68 11.44
N PHE A 17 -51.20 10.30 10.47
CA PHE A 17 -49.81 10.73 10.64
C PHE A 17 -49.53 12.11 10.03
N HIS A 18 -50.35 13.12 10.35
CA HIS A 18 -50.10 14.53 9.96
C HIS A 18 -48.71 15.07 10.39
N TRP A 19 -48.08 14.48 11.41
CA TRP A 19 -46.72 14.83 11.81
C TRP A 19 -45.63 14.30 10.84
N VAL A 20 -45.88 13.16 10.18
CA VAL A 20 -44.95 12.60 9.18
C VAL A 20 -44.85 13.52 7.97
N ASP A 21 -45.97 14.06 7.49
CA ASP A 21 -45.98 15.03 6.39
C ASP A 21 -45.25 16.34 6.75
N ARG A 22 -45.39 16.82 8.00
CA ARG A 22 -44.65 17.99 8.47
C ARG A 22 -43.14 17.74 8.51
N PHE A 23 -42.69 16.54 8.85
CA PHE A 23 -41.27 16.19 8.90
C PHE A 23 -40.68 15.87 7.51
N LEU A 24 -41.47 15.22 6.64
CA LEU A 24 -41.03 14.85 5.30
C LEU A 24 -41.03 16.03 4.32
N LYS A 25 -41.85 17.06 4.52
CA LYS A 25 -41.94 18.20 3.59
C LYS A 25 -40.63 19.01 3.48
N PRO A 26 -39.93 19.36 4.57
CA PRO A 26 -38.59 19.97 4.49
C PRO A 26 -37.56 19.05 3.82
N LEU A 27 -37.58 17.76 4.16
CA LEU A 27 -36.71 16.73 3.56
C LEU A 27 -36.93 16.62 2.05
N ALA A 28 -38.18 16.58 1.59
CA ALA A 28 -38.54 16.55 0.18
C ALA A 28 -38.09 17.81 -0.56
N ARG A 29 -38.17 18.99 0.10
CA ARG A 29 -37.65 20.24 -0.46
C ARG A 29 -36.13 20.23 -0.59
N LEU A 30 -35.40 19.77 0.43
CA LEU A 30 -33.94 19.63 0.38
C LEU A 30 -33.51 18.61 -0.68
N ALA A 31 -34.13 17.43 -0.70
CA ALA A 31 -33.91 16.41 -1.72
C ALA A 31 -34.20 16.96 -3.13
N GLY A 32 -35.26 17.77 -3.28
CA GLY A 32 -35.58 18.46 -4.53
C GLY A 32 -34.50 19.45 -4.98
N ARG A 33 -33.83 20.16 -4.06
CA ARG A 33 -32.69 21.02 -4.39
C ARG A 33 -31.46 20.20 -4.80
N VAL A 34 -31.13 19.16 -4.04
CA VAL A 34 -29.99 18.26 -4.34
C VAL A 34 -30.17 17.58 -5.69
N ARG A 35 -31.41 17.25 -6.08
CA ARG A 35 -31.72 16.66 -7.39
C ARG A 35 -31.41 17.57 -8.57
N LYS A 36 -31.34 18.90 -8.36
CA LYS A 36 -30.96 19.87 -9.42
C LYS A 36 -29.45 19.96 -9.65
N TRP A 37 -28.63 19.41 -8.74
CA TRP A 37 -27.18 19.48 -8.87
C TRP A 37 -26.66 18.45 -9.87
N PRO A 38 -25.58 18.74 -10.63
CA PRO A 38 -24.98 17.77 -11.53
C PRO A 38 -24.54 16.50 -10.80
N ASP A 39 -24.81 15.35 -11.41
CA ASP A 39 -24.59 14.02 -10.81
C ASP A 39 -23.15 13.83 -10.32
N GLN A 40 -22.19 14.33 -11.07
CA GLN A 40 -20.77 14.26 -10.73
C GLN A 40 -20.44 14.95 -9.40
N HIS A 41 -21.00 16.14 -9.15
CA HIS A 41 -20.76 16.89 -7.90
C HIS A 41 -21.43 16.21 -6.70
N VAL A 42 -22.66 15.74 -6.87
CA VAL A 42 -23.38 15.04 -5.79
C VAL A 42 -22.68 13.74 -5.41
N GLU A 43 -22.19 12.99 -6.40
CA GLU A 43 -21.41 11.78 -6.15
C GLU A 43 -20.07 12.08 -5.49
N ALA A 44 -19.37 13.14 -5.89
CA ALA A 44 -18.13 13.54 -5.24
C ALA A 44 -18.34 13.89 -3.76
N VAL A 45 -19.33 14.72 -3.44
CA VAL A 45 -19.67 15.07 -2.05
C VAL A 45 -20.08 13.84 -1.24
N PHE A 46 -20.92 12.98 -1.82
CA PHE A 46 -21.35 11.74 -1.17
C PHE A 46 -20.15 10.88 -0.77
N TRP A 47 -19.26 10.56 -1.72
CA TRP A 47 -18.10 9.71 -1.46
C TRP A 47 -17.06 10.35 -0.54
N LEU A 48 -16.84 11.66 -0.62
CA LEU A 48 -15.96 12.35 0.33
C LEU A 48 -16.48 12.22 1.77
N LEU A 49 -17.80 12.39 1.98
CA LEU A 49 -18.42 12.18 3.29
C LEU A 49 -18.30 10.72 3.75
N VAL A 50 -18.51 9.74 2.86
CA VAL A 50 -18.31 8.31 3.17
C VAL A 50 -16.89 8.05 3.66
N PHE A 51 -15.90 8.59 2.95
CA PHE A 51 -14.50 8.37 3.28
C PHE A 51 -14.10 9.03 4.60
N LEU A 52 -14.63 10.21 4.91
CA LEU A 52 -14.43 10.82 6.24
C LEU A 52 -14.92 9.89 7.36
N VAL A 53 -16.06 9.22 7.18
CA VAL A 53 -16.60 8.27 8.17
C VAL A 53 -15.74 7.00 8.31
N ILE A 54 -15.04 6.56 7.26
CA ILE A 54 -14.18 5.36 7.28
C ILE A 54 -12.76 5.66 7.78
N THR A 55 -12.33 6.93 7.74
CA THR A 55 -10.97 7.37 8.13
C THR A 55 -10.49 6.84 9.49
N PRO A 56 -11.32 6.77 10.56
CA PRO A 56 -10.88 6.19 11.83
C PRO A 56 -10.46 4.71 11.74
N VAL A 57 -11.16 3.88 10.95
CA VAL A 57 -10.77 2.47 10.72
C VAL A 57 -9.48 2.38 9.92
N LEU A 58 -9.31 3.25 8.92
CA LEU A 58 -8.11 3.31 8.10
C LEU A 58 -6.87 3.70 8.89
N ARG A 59 -7.01 4.72 9.75
CA ARG A 59 -5.96 5.17 10.66
C ARG A 59 -5.49 4.05 11.58
N ALA A 60 -6.41 3.21 12.02
CA ALA A 60 -6.14 2.09 12.89
C ALA A 60 -5.54 0.87 12.18
N GLY A 61 -5.45 0.85 10.84
CA GLY A 61 -5.02 -0.31 10.05
C GLY A 61 -6.04 -1.47 9.99
N ILE A 62 -7.17 -1.34 10.68
CA ILE A 62 -8.16 -2.41 10.90
C ILE A 62 -9.04 -2.68 9.69
N LEU A 63 -8.91 -1.91 8.61
CA LEU A 63 -9.63 -2.25 7.39
C LEU A 63 -9.18 -3.61 6.83
N PHE A 64 -7.98 -4.09 7.20
CA PHE A 64 -7.42 -5.34 6.69
C PHE A 64 -7.31 -6.43 7.78
N PRO A 65 -7.82 -7.65 7.53
CA PRO A 65 -7.86 -8.75 8.50
C PRO A 65 -6.52 -9.19 9.16
N PRO A 66 -5.33 -9.09 8.52
CA PRO A 66 -4.09 -9.58 9.13
C PRO A 66 -3.77 -8.96 10.49
N GLU A 67 -4.21 -7.71 10.71
CA GLU A 67 -3.97 -6.98 11.95
C GLU A 67 -4.97 -7.33 13.06
N TRP A 68 -6.11 -7.94 12.73
CA TRP A 68 -7.12 -8.34 13.70
C TRP A 68 -6.59 -9.40 14.67
N ALA A 69 -5.58 -10.16 14.26
CA ALA A 69 -4.95 -11.20 15.05
C ALA A 69 -4.20 -10.67 16.29
N GLN A 70 -3.80 -9.39 16.29
CA GLN A 70 -3.18 -8.75 17.48
C GLN A 70 -4.22 -8.35 18.54
N GLY A 71 -5.49 -8.69 18.31
CA GLY A 71 -6.62 -8.24 19.10
C GLY A 71 -7.00 -6.80 18.70
N PRO A 72 -8.30 -6.48 18.58
CA PRO A 72 -8.72 -5.09 18.45
C PRO A 72 -8.30 -4.35 19.72
N GLY A 73 -7.12 -3.70 19.70
CA GLY A 73 -6.65 -2.88 20.81
C GLY A 73 -7.77 -1.93 21.22
N LEU A 74 -8.20 -2.01 22.47
CA LEU A 74 -9.56 -1.66 22.91
C LEU A 74 -10.02 -0.20 22.71
N ASN A 75 -9.26 0.72 22.08
CA ASN A 75 -9.62 2.15 22.01
C ASN A 75 -9.40 2.85 20.65
N TYR A 76 -9.09 2.17 19.54
CA TYR A 76 -8.69 2.85 18.29
C TYR A 76 -9.73 3.82 17.69
N SER A 77 -11.03 3.52 17.78
CA SER A 77 -12.09 4.38 17.24
C SER A 77 -12.28 5.66 18.07
N VAL A 78 -11.84 5.66 19.32
CA VAL A 78 -12.02 6.78 20.25
C VAL A 78 -10.73 7.53 20.55
N ALA A 79 -9.57 6.87 20.44
CA ALA A 79 -8.26 7.50 20.63
C ALA A 79 -8.02 8.69 19.69
N TRP A 80 -8.67 8.70 18.51
CA TRP A 80 -8.74 9.89 17.66
C TRP A 80 -9.32 11.08 18.43
N PHE A 81 -10.50 10.87 19.03
CA PHE A 81 -11.29 11.94 19.63
C PHE A 81 -10.58 12.51 20.83
N ASP A 82 -9.88 11.68 21.58
CA ASP A 82 -9.04 12.14 22.69
C ASP A 82 -7.88 13.04 22.20
N VAL A 83 -7.38 12.86 20.97
CA VAL A 83 -6.36 13.76 20.40
C VAL A 83 -6.95 15.09 19.91
N LEU A 84 -8.11 15.06 19.23
CA LEU A 84 -8.76 16.29 18.74
C LEU A 84 -9.45 17.10 19.84
N PHE A 85 -9.95 16.40 20.85
CA PHE A 85 -10.68 16.95 21.98
C PHE A 85 -10.08 16.38 23.26
N PRO A 86 -8.83 16.76 23.60
CA PRO A 86 -8.18 16.26 24.81
C PRO A 86 -9.07 16.55 26.01
N VAL A 87 -9.66 15.49 26.56
CA VAL A 87 -10.38 15.53 27.82
C VAL A 87 -9.30 15.70 28.88
N SER A 88 -9.03 16.94 29.29
CA SER A 88 -8.03 17.19 30.33
C SER A 88 -8.44 16.43 31.59
N GLU A 89 -7.54 15.59 32.11
CA GLU A 89 -7.82 14.66 33.22
C GLU A 89 -8.18 15.33 34.56
N GLY A 90 -8.32 16.66 34.61
CA GLY A 90 -8.51 17.43 35.85
C GLY A 90 -9.80 18.24 35.94
N GLU A 91 -10.55 18.46 34.85
CA GLU A 91 -11.79 19.24 34.89
C GLU A 91 -12.98 18.34 34.56
N GLY A 92 -13.95 18.25 35.48
CA GLY A 92 -15.06 17.30 35.44
C GLY A 92 -15.68 17.09 34.05
N PHE A 93 -16.02 15.83 33.76
CA PHE A 93 -16.57 15.32 32.50
C PHE A 93 -17.47 16.36 31.77
N ARG A 94 -16.90 17.07 30.79
CA ARG A 94 -17.65 18.04 29.98
C ARG A 94 -18.42 17.27 28.91
N TRP A 95 -19.76 17.27 28.98
CA TRP A 95 -20.64 16.69 27.96
C TRP A 95 -20.57 17.39 26.59
N TRP A 96 -19.91 18.55 26.52
CA TRP A 96 -19.86 19.38 25.33
C TRP A 96 -19.17 18.71 24.12
N PRO A 97 -17.93 18.18 24.19
CA PRO A 97 -17.28 17.54 23.05
C PRO A 97 -18.06 16.33 22.55
N VAL A 98 -18.66 15.56 23.47
CA VAL A 98 -19.52 14.42 23.17
C VAL A 98 -20.72 14.84 22.34
N SER A 99 -21.38 15.93 22.77
CA SER A 99 -22.57 16.46 22.10
C SER A 99 -22.24 17.05 20.73
N VAL A 100 -21.12 17.78 20.61
CA VAL A 100 -20.66 18.36 19.34
C VAL A 100 -20.33 17.25 18.34
N LEU A 101 -19.59 16.22 18.76
CA LEU A 101 -19.23 15.13 17.87
C LEU A 101 -20.45 14.32 17.43
N ALA A 102 -21.33 13.97 18.37
CA ALA A 102 -22.58 13.28 18.05
C ALA A 102 -23.41 14.11 17.05
N ALA A 103 -23.51 15.43 17.25
CA ALA A 103 -24.19 16.32 16.32
C ALA A 103 -23.55 16.34 14.93
N VAL A 104 -22.21 16.37 14.83
CA VAL A 104 -21.49 16.31 13.55
C VAL A 104 -21.73 14.97 12.84
N LEU A 105 -21.61 13.84 13.54
CA LEU A 105 -21.85 12.51 12.96
C LEU A 105 -23.31 12.33 12.51
N LEU A 106 -24.28 12.81 13.30
CA LEU A 106 -25.69 12.81 12.94
C LEU A 106 -25.96 13.72 11.74
N LEU A 107 -25.33 14.89 11.66
CA LEU A 107 -25.44 15.79 10.50
C LEU A 107 -24.89 15.13 9.23
N VAL A 108 -23.70 14.51 9.30
CA VAL A 108 -23.09 13.78 8.18
C VAL A 108 -24.00 12.61 7.75
N GLY A 109 -24.47 11.80 8.71
CA GLY A 109 -25.42 10.72 8.44
C GLY A 109 -26.72 11.20 7.81
N PHE A 110 -27.27 12.33 8.28
CA PHE A 110 -28.46 12.95 7.71
C PHE A 110 -28.24 13.44 6.27
N VAL A 111 -27.12 14.09 5.99
CA VAL A 111 -26.77 14.54 4.62
C VAL A 111 -26.64 13.33 3.69
N LEU A 112 -25.94 12.27 4.12
CA LEU A 112 -25.81 11.02 3.35
C LEU A 112 -27.17 10.37 3.08
N PHE A 113 -28.06 10.34 4.09
CA PHE A 113 -29.43 9.84 3.95
C PHE A 113 -30.23 10.67 2.93
N VAL A 114 -30.20 12.01 3.02
CA VAL A 114 -30.89 12.89 2.08
C VAL A 114 -30.41 12.67 0.65
N ILE A 115 -29.09 12.55 0.44
CA ILE A 115 -28.52 12.28 -0.90
C ILE A 115 -28.98 10.91 -1.43
N ALA A 116 -28.92 9.86 -0.60
CA ALA A 116 -29.33 8.51 -0.97
C ALA A 116 -30.82 8.45 -1.38
N VAL A 117 -31.69 9.09 -0.60
CA VAL A 117 -33.14 9.17 -0.86
C VAL A 117 -33.43 10.04 -2.10
N ALA A 118 -32.81 11.21 -2.22
CA ALA A 118 -33.00 12.13 -3.34
C ALA A 118 -32.67 11.47 -4.70
N ARG A 119 -31.65 10.60 -4.72
CA ARG A 119 -31.21 9.89 -5.92
C ARG A 119 -31.91 8.55 -6.15
N ARG A 120 -32.80 8.12 -5.24
CA ARG A 120 -33.50 6.83 -5.29
C ARG A 120 -32.57 5.62 -5.39
N ARG A 121 -31.31 5.74 -4.96
CA ARG A 121 -30.33 4.65 -4.98
C ARG A 121 -30.33 3.95 -3.63
N ARG A 122 -31.25 2.99 -3.42
CA ARG A 122 -31.40 2.28 -2.12
C ARG A 122 -30.10 1.64 -1.62
N ALA A 123 -29.24 1.17 -2.53
CA ALA A 123 -27.92 0.62 -2.18
C ALA A 123 -27.01 1.63 -1.44
N HIS A 124 -27.17 2.94 -1.67
CA HIS A 124 -26.41 3.97 -0.96
C HIS A 124 -26.73 4.04 0.54
N LEU A 125 -27.85 3.46 1.01
CA LEU A 125 -28.19 3.46 2.44
C LEU A 125 -27.25 2.60 3.28
N VAL A 126 -26.54 1.64 2.67
CA VAL A 126 -25.53 0.80 3.35
C VAL A 126 -24.42 1.67 3.96
N VAL A 127 -24.15 2.83 3.37
CA VAL A 127 -23.15 3.81 3.85
C VAL A 127 -23.49 4.40 5.22
N LEU A 128 -24.74 4.31 5.69
CA LEU A 128 -25.11 4.81 7.02
C LEU A 128 -24.66 3.87 8.15
N LEU A 129 -24.34 2.60 7.85
CA LEU A 129 -23.96 1.61 8.86
C LEU A 129 -22.68 2.02 9.62
N PRO A 130 -21.59 2.46 8.97
CA PRO A 130 -20.42 3.00 9.67
C PRO A 130 -20.73 4.21 10.54
N CYS A 131 -21.61 5.13 10.11
CA CYS A 131 -21.98 6.30 10.91
C CYS A 131 -22.64 5.87 12.23
N VAL A 132 -23.58 4.93 12.16
CA VAL A 132 -24.27 4.39 13.33
C VAL A 132 -23.30 3.61 14.22
N GLY A 133 -22.47 2.75 13.64
CA GLY A 133 -21.47 1.98 14.38
C GLY A 133 -20.48 2.86 15.14
N LEU A 134 -19.96 3.91 14.49
CA LEU A 134 -19.04 4.87 15.10
C LEU A 134 -19.73 5.65 16.24
N LEU A 135 -20.95 6.12 16.01
CA LEU A 135 -21.73 6.82 17.03
C LEU A 135 -22.02 5.92 18.24
N SER A 136 -22.42 4.66 18.01
CA SER A 136 -22.68 3.70 19.09
C SER A 136 -21.41 3.36 19.87
N ALA A 137 -20.28 3.15 19.19
CA ALA A 137 -18.99 2.92 19.84
C ALA A 137 -18.62 4.12 20.72
N TYR A 138 -18.76 5.34 20.20
CA TYR A 138 -18.47 6.55 20.94
C TYR A 138 -19.38 6.77 22.16
N ILE A 139 -20.70 6.56 22.01
CA ILE A 139 -21.65 6.64 23.14
C ILE A 139 -21.31 5.59 24.21
N SER A 140 -20.96 4.37 23.79
CA SER A 140 -20.62 3.30 24.72
C SER A 140 -19.32 3.54 25.49
N PHE A 141 -18.35 4.22 24.88
CA PHE A 141 -17.11 4.63 25.54
C PHE A 141 -17.35 5.71 26.59
N THR A 142 -18.18 6.70 26.25
CA THR A 142 -18.45 7.87 27.10
C THR A 142 -19.46 7.58 28.21
N THR A 143 -20.29 6.53 28.06
CA THR A 143 -21.34 6.18 29.02
C THR A 143 -20.94 4.94 29.83
N PRO A 144 -20.66 5.06 31.15
CA PRO A 144 -20.21 3.94 31.97
C PRO A 144 -21.11 2.70 31.89
N ALA A 145 -22.43 2.91 31.82
CA ALA A 145 -23.43 1.85 31.72
C ALA A 145 -23.33 1.01 30.43
N LEU A 146 -22.71 1.55 29.38
CA LEU A 146 -22.58 0.90 28.07
C LEU A 146 -21.14 0.46 27.76
N SER A 147 -20.18 0.72 28.65
CA SER A 147 -18.76 0.42 28.44
C SER A 147 -18.49 -1.04 28.06
N GLY A 148 -19.26 -2.00 28.59
CA GLY A 148 -19.16 -3.42 28.24
C GLY A 148 -19.51 -3.75 26.78
N TYR A 149 -20.28 -2.90 26.10
CA TYR A 149 -20.66 -3.06 24.69
C TYR A 149 -19.69 -2.39 23.72
N PHE A 150 -18.70 -1.65 24.21
CA PHE A 150 -17.76 -0.90 23.38
C PHE A 150 -17.09 -1.77 22.33
N SER A 151 -16.53 -2.92 22.74
CA SER A 151 -15.88 -3.84 21.82
C SER A 151 -16.81 -4.31 20.70
N ILE A 152 -18.08 -4.60 21.02
CA ILE A 152 -19.07 -5.08 20.04
C ILE A 152 -19.38 -3.97 19.03
N PHE A 153 -19.68 -2.76 19.50
CA PHE A 153 -19.96 -1.64 18.59
C PHE A 153 -18.75 -1.27 17.73
N ASN A 154 -17.55 -1.36 18.29
CA ASN A 154 -16.32 -1.11 17.56
C ASN A 154 -16.05 -2.16 16.46
N THR A 155 -16.36 -3.44 16.73
CA THR A 155 -16.34 -4.51 15.71
C THR A 155 -17.40 -4.29 14.63
N VAL A 156 -18.63 -3.91 15.01
CA VAL A 156 -19.70 -3.58 14.04
C VAL A 156 -19.30 -2.41 13.14
N TYR A 157 -18.67 -1.38 13.71
CA TYR A 157 -18.13 -0.25 12.97
C TYR A 157 -17.03 -0.68 11.98
N ALA A 158 -16.08 -1.52 12.41
CA ALA A 158 -15.03 -2.03 11.53
C ALA A 158 -15.59 -2.86 10.36
N ILE A 159 -16.48 -3.82 10.64
CA ILE A 159 -17.11 -4.67 9.63
C ILE A 159 -17.94 -3.84 8.66
N SER A 160 -18.77 -2.92 9.17
CA SER A 160 -19.58 -2.06 8.30
C SER A 160 -18.72 -1.15 7.42
N SER A 161 -17.59 -0.65 7.94
CA SER A 161 -16.64 0.16 7.16
C SER A 161 -15.99 -0.67 6.04
N LEU A 162 -15.62 -1.92 6.32
CA LEU A 162 -15.13 -2.86 5.30
C LEU A 162 -16.19 -3.12 4.22
N VAL A 163 -17.46 -3.34 4.60
CA VAL A 163 -18.56 -3.53 3.65
C VAL A 163 -18.74 -2.31 2.75
N VAL A 164 -18.70 -1.10 3.31
CA VAL A 164 -18.82 0.14 2.53
C VAL A 164 -17.61 0.35 1.62
N PHE A 165 -16.40 0.00 2.08
CA PHE A 165 -15.21 0.02 1.24
C PHE A 165 -15.34 -0.97 0.05
N LEU A 166 -15.79 -2.20 0.29
CA LEU A 166 -16.06 -3.16 -0.80
C LEU A 166 -17.14 -2.65 -1.75
N TYR A 167 -18.19 -1.99 -1.23
CA TYR A 167 -19.20 -1.34 -2.05
C TYR A 167 -18.59 -0.23 -2.94
N PHE A 168 -17.67 0.57 -2.41
CA PHE A 168 -16.92 1.56 -3.19
C PHE A 168 -16.10 0.93 -4.34
N ILE A 169 -15.46 -0.22 -4.09
CA ILE A 169 -14.74 -0.97 -5.12
C ILE A 169 -15.70 -1.44 -6.21
N VAL A 170 -16.83 -2.05 -5.85
CA VAL A 170 -17.86 -2.56 -6.78
C VAL A 170 -18.48 -1.43 -7.61
N ALA A 171 -18.64 -0.25 -7.02
CA ALA A 171 -19.12 0.94 -7.72
C ALA A 171 -18.11 1.48 -8.77
N GLY A 172 -16.90 0.93 -8.85
CA GLY A 172 -15.88 1.25 -9.87
C GLY A 172 -15.22 2.61 -9.66
N ARG A 173 -15.18 3.10 -8.42
CA ARG A 173 -14.88 4.50 -8.12
C ARG A 173 -13.44 4.77 -7.68
N VAL A 174 -12.57 3.77 -7.67
CA VAL A 174 -11.14 3.93 -7.32
C VAL A 174 -10.40 4.88 -8.28
N ARG A 175 -10.81 4.95 -9.55
CA ARG A 175 -10.19 5.84 -10.56
C ARG A 175 -10.80 7.24 -10.61
N SER A 176 -11.63 7.60 -9.63
CA SER A 176 -12.33 8.88 -9.62
C SER A 176 -11.45 10.01 -9.09
N LEU A 177 -11.78 11.24 -9.48
CA LEU A 177 -11.12 12.44 -8.95
C LEU A 177 -11.28 12.56 -7.43
N TYR A 178 -12.44 12.23 -6.87
CA TYR A 178 -12.69 12.36 -5.43
C TYR A 178 -11.94 11.32 -4.59
N PHE A 179 -11.63 10.13 -5.13
CA PHE A 179 -10.71 9.21 -4.47
C PHE A 179 -9.30 9.79 -4.42
N ALA A 180 -8.83 10.41 -5.51
CA ALA A 180 -7.54 11.11 -5.53
C ALA A 180 -7.51 12.29 -4.54
N VAL A 181 -8.58 13.08 -4.47
CA VAL A 181 -8.73 14.17 -3.47
C VAL A 181 -8.70 13.61 -2.05
N TYR A 182 -9.39 12.49 -1.79
CA TYR A 182 -9.36 11.84 -0.48
C TYR A 182 -7.96 11.31 -0.11
N MET A 183 -7.24 10.72 -1.06
CA MET A 183 -5.84 10.31 -0.84
C MET A 183 -4.95 11.53 -0.54
N GLY A 184 -5.15 12.64 -1.25
CA GLY A 184 -4.48 13.92 -0.94
C GLY A 184 -4.82 14.43 0.46
N PHE A 185 -6.07 14.29 0.89
CA PHE A 185 -6.50 14.61 2.25
C PHE A 185 -5.82 13.71 3.29
N LEU A 186 -5.74 12.39 3.08
CA LEU A 186 -5.04 11.47 3.99
C LEU A 186 -3.55 11.80 4.09
N ILE A 187 -2.91 12.10 2.95
CA ILE A 187 -1.52 12.55 2.92
C ILE A 187 -1.41 13.83 3.73
N GLY A 188 -2.24 14.86 3.48
CA GLY A 188 -2.25 16.11 4.24
C GLY A 188 -2.47 15.90 5.75
N LEU A 189 -3.37 14.98 6.12
CA LEU A 189 -3.66 14.63 7.50
C LEU A 189 -2.42 14.02 8.18
N SER A 190 -1.62 13.22 7.47
CA SER A 190 -0.37 12.65 8.02
C SER A 190 0.71 13.66 8.39
N TRP A 191 0.61 14.91 7.92
CA TRP A 191 1.50 16.00 8.34
C TRP A 191 1.06 16.64 9.65
N ILE A 192 -0.25 16.57 9.97
CA ILE A 192 -0.85 17.19 11.15
C ILE A 192 -0.93 16.16 12.29
N ASP A 193 -1.28 14.94 11.93
CA ASP A 193 -1.52 13.83 12.82
C ASP A 193 -0.47 12.75 12.53
N GLY A 194 0.34 12.40 13.53
CA GLY A 194 1.37 11.37 13.38
C GLY A 194 0.81 9.94 13.28
N LEU A 195 -0.50 9.76 13.46
CA LEU A 195 -1.14 8.45 13.55
C LEU A 195 -1.49 7.78 12.22
N PRO A 196 -1.98 8.47 11.15
CA PRO A 196 -2.02 7.90 9.81
C PRO A 196 -0.60 7.84 9.25
N SER A 197 0.14 6.84 9.71
CA SER A 197 1.47 6.53 9.21
C SER A 197 1.43 6.24 7.70
N TRP A 198 2.53 6.57 7.02
CA TRP A 198 2.63 6.42 5.57
C TRP A 198 2.34 4.99 5.08
N HIS A 199 2.69 3.96 5.86
CA HIS A 199 2.38 2.58 5.47
C HIS A 199 0.88 2.29 5.41
N HIS A 200 0.06 2.76 6.36
CA HIS A 200 -1.40 2.56 6.32
C HIS A 200 -2.05 3.23 5.10
N ILE A 201 -1.61 4.45 4.77
CA ILE A 201 -2.11 5.18 3.58
C ILE A 201 -1.76 4.42 2.31
N MET A 202 -0.52 3.93 2.20
CA MET A 202 -0.07 3.16 1.06
C MET A 202 -0.77 1.80 0.98
N GLU A 203 -0.98 1.13 2.11
CA GLU A 203 -1.71 -0.14 2.19
C GLU A 203 -3.15 0.03 1.70
N PHE A 204 -3.84 1.06 2.18
CA PHE A 204 -5.17 1.38 1.70
C PHE A 204 -5.21 1.61 0.19
N LEU A 205 -4.27 2.41 -0.35
CA LEU A 205 -4.18 2.67 -1.79
C LEU A 205 -3.94 1.38 -2.59
N VAL A 206 -2.97 0.58 -2.16
CA VAL A 206 -2.59 -0.66 -2.82
C VAL A 206 -3.74 -1.65 -2.81
N VAL A 207 -4.37 -1.87 -1.66
CA VAL A 207 -5.49 -2.81 -1.55
C VAL A 207 -6.69 -2.32 -2.36
N ALA A 208 -7.00 -1.02 -2.34
CA ALA A 208 -8.07 -0.45 -3.17
C ALA A 208 -7.82 -0.67 -4.67
N VAL A 209 -6.59 -0.43 -5.14
CA VAL A 209 -6.22 -0.66 -6.54
C VAL A 209 -6.29 -2.15 -6.90
N VAL A 210 -5.71 -3.02 -6.07
CA VAL A 210 -5.71 -4.48 -6.31
C VAL A 210 -7.13 -5.05 -6.31
N LEU A 211 -7.96 -4.72 -5.32
CA LEU A 211 -9.36 -5.17 -5.28
C LEU A 211 -10.17 -4.63 -6.45
N SER A 212 -9.92 -3.39 -6.88
CA SER A 212 -10.56 -2.83 -8.09
C SER A 212 -10.14 -3.58 -9.35
N LEU A 213 -8.88 -3.98 -9.47
CA LEU A 213 -8.42 -4.80 -10.59
C LEU A 213 -9.07 -6.19 -10.56
N ILE A 214 -9.16 -6.85 -9.40
CA ILE A 214 -9.83 -8.14 -9.25
C ILE A 214 -11.31 -8.02 -9.63
N TYR A 215 -12.00 -7.02 -9.10
CA TYR A 215 -13.41 -6.78 -9.40
C TYR A 215 -13.64 -6.51 -10.89
N GLU A 216 -12.87 -5.61 -11.50
CA GLU A 216 -12.99 -5.31 -12.94
C GLU A 216 -12.62 -6.53 -13.81
N THR A 217 -11.67 -7.36 -13.38
CA THR A 217 -11.37 -8.64 -14.04
C THR A 217 -12.61 -9.55 -14.02
N VAL A 218 -13.26 -9.72 -12.87
CA VAL A 218 -14.47 -10.55 -12.76
C VAL A 218 -15.59 -9.95 -13.60
N ARG A 219 -15.85 -8.65 -13.47
CA ARG A 219 -16.92 -7.92 -14.16
C ARG A 219 -16.80 -8.02 -15.68
N GLN A 220 -15.62 -7.73 -16.22
CA GLN A 220 -15.38 -7.72 -17.68
C GLN A 220 -15.45 -9.12 -18.29
N ASN A 221 -15.15 -10.16 -17.53
CA ASN A 221 -15.17 -11.55 -17.98
C ASN A 221 -16.45 -12.30 -17.61
N TRP A 222 -17.35 -11.68 -16.85
CA TRP A 222 -18.62 -12.28 -16.45
C TRP A 222 -19.53 -12.65 -17.63
N PRO A 223 -19.66 -11.84 -18.70
CA PRO A 223 -20.44 -12.23 -19.88
C PRO A 223 -19.87 -13.47 -20.58
N LEU A 224 -18.55 -13.56 -20.73
CA LEU A 224 -17.86 -14.72 -21.28
C LEU A 224 -18.12 -15.97 -20.42
N LEU A 225 -18.03 -15.83 -19.10
CA LEU A 225 -18.36 -16.91 -18.16
C LEU A 225 -19.83 -17.31 -18.22
N LYS A 226 -20.75 -16.44 -18.61
CA LYS A 226 -22.18 -16.78 -18.79
C LYS A 226 -22.44 -17.62 -20.03
N GLN A 227 -21.69 -17.40 -21.11
CA GLN A 227 -21.82 -18.15 -22.37
C GLN A 227 -21.37 -19.61 -22.23
N ILE A 228 -20.42 -19.90 -21.34
CA ILE A 228 -19.91 -21.24 -21.08
C ILE A 228 -20.93 -22.04 -20.25
N SER A 229 -21.18 -23.32 -20.61
CA SER A 229 -22.05 -24.21 -19.83
C SER A 229 -21.51 -24.45 -18.42
N GLN A 230 -22.38 -24.66 -17.42
CA GLN A 230 -21.94 -24.83 -16.01
C GLN A 230 -20.93 -25.97 -15.84
N GLY A 231 -21.13 -27.11 -16.52
CA GLY A 231 -20.17 -28.23 -16.54
C GLY A 231 -18.84 -27.85 -17.20
N GLY A 232 -18.90 -27.10 -18.31
CA GLY A 232 -17.73 -26.55 -19.00
C GLY A 232 -16.92 -25.62 -18.11
N LYS A 233 -17.55 -24.76 -17.30
CA LYS A 233 -16.85 -23.83 -16.38
C LYS A 233 -15.91 -24.55 -15.43
N ARG A 234 -16.39 -25.62 -14.78
CA ARG A 234 -15.57 -26.37 -13.80
C ARG A 234 -14.39 -27.05 -14.49
N ILE A 235 -14.61 -27.67 -15.65
CA ILE A 235 -13.56 -28.33 -16.42
C ILE A 235 -12.50 -27.32 -16.88
N LEU A 236 -12.91 -26.16 -17.40
CA LEU A 236 -12.01 -25.10 -17.84
C LEU A 236 -11.18 -24.52 -16.69
N ILE A 237 -11.81 -24.27 -15.52
CA ILE A 237 -11.10 -23.78 -14.33
C ILE A 237 -10.07 -24.80 -13.85
N VAL A 238 -10.46 -26.07 -13.69
CA VAL A 238 -9.54 -27.13 -13.25
C VAL A 238 -8.38 -27.31 -14.24
N ARG A 239 -8.67 -27.30 -15.55
CA ARG A 239 -7.65 -27.36 -16.60
C ARG A 239 -6.71 -26.16 -16.55
N THR A 240 -7.25 -24.95 -16.37
CA THR A 240 -6.46 -23.71 -16.24
C THR A 240 -5.54 -23.78 -15.01
N PHE A 241 -6.05 -24.17 -13.85
CA PHE A 241 -5.23 -24.32 -12.64
C PHE A 241 -4.14 -25.38 -12.81
N SER A 242 -4.45 -26.53 -13.42
CA SER A 242 -3.46 -27.58 -13.70
C SER A 242 -2.32 -27.04 -14.59
N LEU A 243 -2.66 -26.27 -15.62
CA LEU A 243 -1.69 -25.67 -16.55
C LEU A 243 -0.93 -24.48 -15.93
N TRP A 244 -1.55 -23.74 -15.01
CA TRP A 244 -0.93 -22.61 -14.29
C TRP A 244 -0.13 -23.03 -13.06
N SER A 245 -0.27 -24.27 -12.58
CA SER A 245 0.40 -24.79 -11.37
C SER A 245 1.93 -24.60 -11.32
N PRO A 246 2.71 -24.67 -12.42
CA PRO A 246 4.15 -24.39 -12.32
C PRO A 246 4.44 -22.91 -12.02
N SER A 247 3.56 -21.98 -12.40
CA SER A 247 3.67 -20.56 -12.01
C SER A 247 3.42 -20.39 -10.51
N LEU A 248 2.47 -21.15 -9.93
CA LEU A 248 2.24 -21.18 -8.49
C LEU A 248 3.48 -21.65 -7.73
N LEU A 249 4.18 -22.67 -8.24
CA LEU A 249 5.45 -23.13 -7.66
C LEU A 249 6.53 -22.04 -7.71
N LEU A 250 6.63 -21.30 -8.81
CA LEU A 250 7.56 -20.16 -8.91
C LEU A 250 7.20 -19.02 -7.95
N ILE A 251 5.92 -18.71 -7.79
CA ILE A 251 5.44 -17.72 -6.82
C ILE A 251 5.76 -18.18 -5.39
N ALA A 252 5.48 -19.44 -5.05
CA ALA A 252 5.80 -20.00 -3.74
C ALA A 252 7.30 -19.99 -3.46
N ALA A 253 8.12 -20.34 -4.47
CA ALA A 253 9.58 -20.26 -4.38
C ALA A 253 10.05 -18.81 -4.17
N GLY A 254 9.49 -17.83 -4.90
CA GLY A 254 9.81 -16.41 -4.73
C GLY A 254 9.47 -15.88 -3.33
N LEU A 255 8.27 -16.22 -2.83
CA LEU A 255 7.85 -15.87 -1.46
C LEU A 255 8.73 -16.54 -0.40
N TRP A 256 9.11 -17.79 -0.63
CA TRP A 256 10.04 -18.50 0.26
C TRP A 256 11.43 -17.84 0.25
N ILE A 257 11.99 -17.49 -0.92
CA ILE A 257 13.27 -16.79 -1.05
C ILE A 257 13.21 -15.42 -0.35
N SER A 258 12.14 -14.65 -0.55
CA SER A 258 11.91 -13.35 0.13
C SER A 258 11.91 -13.51 1.65
N ASN A 259 11.15 -14.49 2.16
CA ASN A 259 11.10 -14.77 3.60
C ASN A 259 12.48 -15.17 4.15
N GLN A 260 13.23 -16.00 3.41
CA GLN A 260 14.58 -16.40 3.79
C GLN A 260 15.59 -15.24 3.77
N ILE A 261 15.49 -14.32 2.81
CA ILE A 261 16.34 -13.12 2.76
C ILE A 261 16.05 -12.24 3.96
N THR A 262 14.77 -12.02 4.27
CA THR A 262 14.35 -11.19 5.41
C THR A 262 14.79 -11.80 6.75
N SER A 263 14.45 -13.08 6.99
CA SER A 263 14.82 -13.75 8.25
C SER A 263 16.34 -13.85 8.43
N THR A 264 17.09 -14.13 7.37
CA THR A 264 18.56 -14.18 7.47
C THR A 264 19.15 -12.78 7.69
N ALA A 265 18.59 -11.74 7.08
CA ALA A 265 19.05 -10.37 7.30
C ALA A 265 18.86 -9.96 8.76
N GLU A 266 17.68 -10.23 9.34
CA GLU A 266 17.40 -10.02 10.76
C GLU A 266 18.38 -10.80 11.65
N GLN A 267 18.58 -12.09 11.36
CA GLN A 267 19.52 -12.95 12.07
C GLN A 267 20.95 -12.41 12.05
N LEU A 268 21.43 -11.92 10.89
CA LEU A 268 22.76 -11.33 10.78
C LEU A 268 22.93 -10.08 11.66
N PHE A 269 21.86 -9.32 11.92
CA PHE A 269 21.90 -8.21 12.85
C PHE A 269 21.94 -8.65 14.32
N TYR A 270 21.26 -9.74 14.65
CA TYR A 270 21.34 -10.34 15.98
C TYR A 270 22.73 -10.97 16.24
N ASP A 271 23.21 -11.80 15.31
CA ASP A 271 24.51 -12.51 15.43
C ASP A 271 25.70 -11.55 15.50
N SER A 272 25.59 -10.37 14.87
CA SER A 272 26.63 -9.35 14.94
C SER A 272 26.60 -8.52 16.24
N GLY A 273 25.66 -8.80 17.16
CA GLY A 273 25.47 -8.03 18.39
C GLY A 273 25.05 -6.58 18.14
N ILE A 274 24.62 -6.29 16.92
CA ILE A 274 24.20 -4.95 16.51
C ILE A 274 22.83 -4.63 17.12
N VAL A 275 21.92 -5.60 17.01
CA VAL A 275 20.61 -5.58 17.64
C VAL A 275 20.57 -6.66 18.71
N ILE A 276 20.12 -6.30 19.90
CA ILE A 276 19.83 -7.23 20.97
C ILE A 276 18.40 -7.72 20.76
N PRO A 277 18.14 -9.04 20.68
CA PRO A 277 16.79 -9.54 20.54
C PRO A 277 16.02 -9.31 21.85
N PHE A 278 14.85 -8.69 21.75
CA PHE A 278 13.94 -8.49 22.88
C PHE A 278 12.68 -9.35 22.74
N CYS A 279 12.15 -9.74 23.88
CA CYS A 279 11.01 -10.64 24.02
C CYS A 279 9.92 -9.93 24.84
N GLN A 280 8.68 -10.02 24.38
CA GLN A 280 7.50 -9.59 25.14
C GLN A 280 6.94 -10.80 25.90
N SER A 281 6.67 -10.62 27.19
CA SER A 281 5.85 -11.57 27.94
C SER A 281 4.42 -11.46 27.43
N SER A 282 3.88 -12.49 26.77
CA SER A 282 2.43 -12.56 26.60
C SER A 282 1.80 -12.71 27.99
N GLU A 283 0.72 -11.99 28.26
CA GLU A 283 0.03 -12.06 29.56
C GLU A 283 -0.22 -13.51 29.99
N LEU A 284 -0.03 -13.77 31.29
CA LEU A 284 -0.39 -15.04 31.92
C LEU A 284 -1.90 -15.28 31.73
N GLY A 285 -2.27 -15.96 30.64
CA GLY A 285 -3.57 -16.61 30.58
C GLY A 285 -3.62 -17.61 31.75
N PRO A 286 -4.67 -17.63 32.59
CA PRO A 286 -4.81 -18.69 33.57
C PRO A 286 -4.75 -20.01 32.80
N ALA A 287 -3.80 -20.88 33.17
CA ALA A 287 -3.73 -22.24 32.63
C ALA A 287 -5.15 -22.79 32.67
N SER A 288 -5.68 -23.19 31.51
CA SER A 288 -7.06 -23.57 31.31
C SER A 288 -7.47 -24.63 32.33
N ASN A 289 -8.06 -24.20 33.44
CA ASN A 289 -8.72 -25.07 34.38
C ASN A 289 -10.20 -24.94 34.12
N GLU A 290 -10.81 -26.05 33.70
CA GLU A 290 -12.23 -26.29 33.48
C GLU A 290 -13.14 -26.01 34.69
N ASN A 291 -12.65 -25.42 35.79
CA ASN A 291 -13.46 -25.06 36.95
C ASN A 291 -13.29 -23.58 37.29
N LYS A 292 -14.16 -22.74 36.72
CA LYS A 292 -14.30 -21.31 37.07
C LYS A 292 -14.97 -21.14 38.42
N GLY A 293 -14.19 -21.20 39.50
CA GLY A 293 -14.53 -20.53 40.75
C GLY A 293 -14.20 -19.04 40.62
N TYR A 294 -15.23 -18.19 40.61
CA TYR A 294 -15.07 -16.73 40.55
C TYR A 294 -14.46 -16.22 41.86
N PHE A 295 -13.14 -15.97 41.87
CA PHE A 295 -12.52 -15.12 42.89
C PHE A 295 -12.46 -13.68 42.38
N THR A 296 -13.43 -12.86 42.80
CA THR A 296 -13.36 -11.40 42.67
C THR A 296 -12.43 -10.85 43.76
N TYR A 297 -11.18 -10.53 43.39
CA TYR A 297 -10.34 -9.66 44.23
C TYR A 297 -10.77 -8.21 44.02
N THR A 298 -11.42 -7.65 45.03
CA THR A 298 -11.74 -6.22 45.10
C THR A 298 -10.48 -5.40 45.29
N GLY A 299 -10.21 -4.51 44.33
CA GLY A 299 -9.63 -3.19 44.61
C GLY A 299 -8.15 -3.13 44.99
N LYS A 300 -7.27 -3.27 43.99
CA LYS A 300 -6.10 -2.40 43.74
C LYS A 300 -5.34 -2.94 42.52
N ARG A 301 -5.30 -2.17 41.43
CA ARG A 301 -4.44 -2.45 40.26
C ARG A 301 -2.98 -2.30 40.69
N TYR A 302 -2.33 -3.39 41.07
CA TYR A 302 -0.87 -3.45 41.11
C TYR A 302 -0.37 -4.00 39.77
N THR A 303 -0.24 -3.11 38.79
CA THR A 303 0.46 -3.39 37.53
C THR A 303 1.75 -2.58 37.50
N SER A 304 2.71 -2.96 38.34
CA SER A 304 4.10 -2.53 38.18
C SER A 304 5.02 -3.66 38.65
N ILE A 305 5.50 -4.45 37.68
CA ILE A 305 6.62 -5.35 37.92
C ILE A 305 7.85 -4.45 38.03
N TYR A 306 8.29 -4.16 39.25
CA TYR A 306 9.55 -3.48 39.48
C TYR A 306 10.70 -4.47 39.25
N ALA A 307 11.44 -4.30 38.15
CA ALA A 307 12.74 -4.95 38.00
C ALA A 307 13.73 -4.24 38.95
N PHE A 308 14.11 -4.89 40.04
CA PHE A 308 15.12 -4.37 40.96
C PHE A 308 16.51 -4.81 40.50
N VAL A 309 17.29 -3.86 39.97
CA VAL A 309 18.73 -4.05 39.77
C VAL A 309 19.42 -3.82 41.11
N ARG A 310 19.92 -4.90 41.74
CA ARG A 310 20.72 -4.81 42.97
C ARG A 310 22.18 -4.69 42.61
N ASN A 311 22.73 -3.48 42.67
CA ASN A 311 24.17 -3.30 42.56
C ASN A 311 24.85 -3.64 43.90
N GLY A 312 26.11 -4.10 43.85
CA GLY A 312 26.91 -4.42 45.05
C GLY A 312 27.12 -3.26 46.04
N SER A 313 26.62 -2.07 45.73
CA SER A 313 26.60 -0.86 46.56
C SER A 313 25.23 -0.52 47.19
N GLY A 314 24.22 -1.39 47.07
CA GLY A 314 22.94 -1.21 47.78
C GLY A 314 21.96 -0.19 47.17
N MET A 315 22.25 0.39 46.00
CA MET A 315 21.36 1.35 45.34
C MET A 315 20.37 0.63 44.40
N THR A 316 19.07 0.76 44.67
CA THR A 316 17.99 0.29 43.79
C THR A 316 17.45 1.46 42.97
N VAL A 317 17.57 1.40 41.64
CA VAL A 317 16.94 2.38 40.74
C VAL A 317 15.56 1.86 40.34
N PRO A 318 14.45 2.53 40.68
CA PRO A 318 13.14 2.20 40.14
C PRO A 318 13.07 2.69 38.69
N VAL A 319 12.97 1.77 37.73
CA VAL A 319 12.61 2.12 36.35
C VAL A 319 11.10 2.28 36.32
N LYS A 320 10.63 3.53 36.35
CA LYS A 320 9.21 3.88 36.20
C LYS A 320 9.01 4.36 34.77
N GLU A 321 9.06 3.44 33.80
CA GLU A 321 8.58 3.72 32.45
C GLU A 321 7.20 3.08 32.30
N GLU A 322 6.20 3.89 31.96
CA GLU A 322 4.87 3.45 31.57
C GLU A 322 4.96 2.74 30.21
N GLY A 323 5.33 1.47 30.24
CA GLY A 323 5.45 0.63 29.05
C GLY A 323 5.48 -0.84 29.42
N THR A 324 4.99 -1.70 28.52
CA THR A 324 5.16 -3.16 28.66
C THR A 324 6.65 -3.48 28.74
N PRO A 325 7.13 -4.13 29.81
CA PRO A 325 8.56 -4.41 29.95
C PRO A 325 9.00 -5.41 28.89
N TYR A 326 9.98 -5.01 28.07
CA TYR A 326 10.68 -5.91 27.16
C TYR A 326 11.88 -6.51 27.87
N PHE A 327 12.10 -7.80 27.68
CA PHE A 327 13.24 -8.52 28.27
C PHE A 327 14.18 -8.98 27.17
N GLN A 328 15.49 -8.92 27.39
CA GLN A 328 16.45 -9.52 26.47
C GLN A 328 16.16 -11.03 26.35
N CYS A 329 16.02 -11.53 25.13
CA CYS A 329 15.83 -12.95 24.91
C CYS A 329 17.10 -13.73 25.31
N PRO A 330 16.99 -14.99 25.79
CA PRO A 330 18.15 -15.77 26.21
C PRO A 330 19.18 -15.95 25.09
N GLU A 331 20.47 -15.95 25.44
CA GLU A 331 21.55 -16.21 24.48
C GLU A 331 21.41 -17.59 23.82
N GLY A 332 21.60 -17.67 22.50
CA GLY A 332 21.40 -18.90 21.72
C GLY A 332 19.95 -19.15 21.27
N ALA A 333 18.98 -18.35 21.73
CA ALA A 333 17.59 -18.42 21.26
C ALA A 333 17.36 -17.64 19.94
N SER A 334 18.38 -17.54 19.09
CA SER A 334 18.30 -16.74 17.86
C SER A 334 17.39 -17.37 16.80
N GLU A 335 17.10 -18.67 16.92
CA GLU A 335 15.94 -19.34 16.28
C GLU A 335 14.69 -19.35 17.19
N LEU A 336 14.31 -18.20 17.74
CA LEU A 336 12.94 -18.03 18.23
C LEU A 336 12.03 -17.84 17.01
N ASP A 337 11.65 -18.96 16.38
CA ASP A 337 10.46 -19.00 15.54
C ASP A 337 9.35 -18.29 16.32
N ARG A 338 8.63 -17.35 15.68
CA ARG A 338 7.53 -16.59 16.31
C ARG A 338 6.52 -17.47 17.05
N ARG A 339 6.52 -18.78 16.77
CA ARG A 339 5.66 -19.81 17.35
C ARG A 339 6.32 -20.69 18.43
N LYS A 340 7.65 -20.67 18.59
CA LYS A 340 8.34 -21.45 19.62
C LYS A 340 8.32 -20.71 20.93
N PHE A 341 7.33 -21.04 21.76
CA PHE A 341 7.29 -20.63 23.15
C PHE A 341 8.39 -21.36 23.92
N LEU A 342 9.32 -20.61 24.52
CA LEU A 342 10.18 -21.15 25.57
C LEU A 342 9.32 -21.38 26.81
N SER A 343 8.84 -22.62 27.00
CA SER A 343 8.27 -23.02 28.28
C SER A 343 9.42 -23.39 29.22
N VAL A 344 9.76 -22.49 30.14
CA VAL A 344 10.67 -22.84 31.24
C VAL A 344 9.85 -23.60 32.28
N ASP A 345 10.12 -24.90 32.47
CA ASP A 345 9.50 -25.69 33.53
C ASP A 345 10.18 -25.36 34.86
N ARG A 346 9.40 -25.14 35.92
CA ARG A 346 9.92 -24.75 37.25
C ARG A 346 10.86 -25.82 37.84
N ARG A 347 10.74 -27.07 37.39
CA ARG A 347 11.56 -28.20 37.85
C ARG A 347 12.98 -28.21 37.29
N GLU A 348 13.22 -27.51 36.18
CA GLU A 348 14.55 -27.41 35.56
C GLU A 348 15.39 -26.27 36.14
N ILE A 349 14.81 -25.44 37.02
CA ILE A 349 15.52 -24.40 37.77
C ILE A 349 15.98 -25.02 39.10
N PRO A 350 17.28 -25.34 39.26
CA PRO A 350 17.76 -25.98 40.48
C PRO A 350 17.85 -24.96 41.62
N GLY A 351 17.07 -25.20 42.67
CA GLY A 351 17.16 -24.45 43.93
C GLY A 351 16.23 -23.24 44.04
N ASP A 352 16.13 -22.72 45.26
CA ASP A 352 15.31 -21.57 45.69
C ASP A 352 15.67 -20.22 45.02
N ASP A 353 16.46 -20.27 43.95
CA ASP A 353 17.04 -19.14 43.26
C ASP A 353 16.31 -18.89 41.94
N CYS A 354 15.91 -17.64 41.76
CA CYS A 354 15.20 -17.12 40.61
C CYS A 354 15.94 -17.42 39.28
N ALA A 355 15.21 -17.59 38.18
CA ALA A 355 15.77 -17.86 36.85
C ALA A 355 16.90 -16.85 36.49
N TYR A 356 18.11 -17.36 36.33
CA TYR A 356 19.29 -16.57 35.96
C TYR A 356 19.46 -16.56 34.43
N LEU A 357 19.63 -15.38 33.83
CA LEU A 357 20.16 -15.26 32.47
C LEU A 357 21.69 -15.48 32.50
N PRO A 358 22.28 -16.17 31.50
CA PRO A 358 23.71 -16.49 31.48
C PRO A 358 24.61 -15.25 31.30
N GLU A 359 25.85 -15.34 31.81
CA GLU A 359 26.90 -14.32 31.67
C GLU A 359 27.34 -14.14 30.21
N VAL A 360 27.26 -12.91 29.70
CA VAL A 360 27.81 -12.53 28.38
C VAL A 360 29.34 -12.62 28.42
N ASN A 361 29.90 -13.73 27.95
CA ASN A 361 31.35 -13.90 27.79
C ASN A 361 31.82 -13.36 26.43
N GLY A 362 32.10 -12.05 26.36
CA GLY A 362 32.67 -11.39 25.19
C GLY A 362 33.81 -10.44 25.56
N GLY A 363 35.03 -10.74 25.13
CA GLY A 363 36.30 -10.08 25.49
C GLY A 363 36.50 -8.64 24.98
N VAL A 364 35.58 -7.73 25.29
CA VAL A 364 35.81 -6.28 25.18
C VAL A 364 36.17 -5.75 26.57
N GLY A 365 37.35 -5.14 26.69
CA GLY A 365 37.99 -4.78 27.96
C GLY A 365 37.06 -4.20 29.02
N ARG A 366 37.14 -4.80 30.23
CA ARG A 366 36.60 -4.32 31.53
C ARG A 366 35.32 -3.47 31.42
N LEU A 367 34.23 -4.05 30.91
CA LEU A 367 32.91 -3.72 31.45
C LEU A 367 32.86 -4.29 32.88
N PRO A 368 32.32 -3.57 33.88
CA PRO A 368 32.12 -4.16 35.19
C PRO A 368 31.19 -5.37 35.05
N ARG A 369 31.52 -6.48 35.73
CA ARG A 369 30.73 -7.73 35.91
C ARG A 369 29.32 -7.51 36.52
N GLN A 370 28.76 -6.31 36.44
CA GLN A 370 27.60 -5.82 37.21
C GLN A 370 26.39 -5.49 36.34
N TRP A 371 26.32 -6.02 35.11
CA TRP A 371 25.02 -6.08 34.44
C TRP A 371 24.16 -7.10 35.19
N ALA A 372 23.21 -6.56 35.93
CA ALA A 372 22.43 -7.29 36.90
C ALA A 372 21.68 -8.46 36.26
N LYS A 373 21.78 -9.62 36.92
CA LYS A 373 20.81 -10.70 36.82
C LYS A 373 19.41 -10.09 37.00
N ILE A 374 18.63 -9.97 35.94
CA ILE A 374 17.21 -9.61 36.04
C ILE A 374 16.53 -10.83 36.66
N VAL A 375 16.43 -10.79 37.98
CA VAL A 375 15.72 -11.77 38.77
C VAL A 375 14.22 -11.45 38.64
N LEU A 376 13.53 -12.16 37.74
CA LEU A 376 12.06 -12.22 37.74
C LEU A 376 11.65 -13.09 38.95
N CYS A 377 11.61 -12.49 40.12
CA CYS A 377 10.98 -13.11 41.28
C CYS A 377 9.71 -12.32 41.59
N PRO A 378 8.51 -12.95 41.58
CA PRO A 378 7.30 -12.31 42.05
C PRO A 378 7.47 -12.02 43.55
N LYS A 379 7.93 -10.80 43.88
CA LYS A 379 7.97 -10.31 45.26
C LYS A 379 6.54 -10.03 45.68
N GLY A 380 5.99 -10.93 46.50
CA GLY A 380 4.67 -10.77 47.11
C GLY A 380 4.13 -12.01 47.82
N ILE A 381 4.70 -13.20 47.62
CA ILE A 381 4.10 -14.44 48.17
C ILE A 381 4.77 -14.94 49.46
N ARG A 382 5.87 -14.32 49.92
CA ARG A 382 6.61 -14.84 51.09
C ARG A 382 6.17 -14.33 52.46
N GLU A 383 5.31 -13.32 52.58
CA GLU A 383 5.08 -12.68 53.89
C GLU A 383 3.64 -12.69 54.44
N SER A 384 2.65 -13.35 53.82
CA SER A 384 1.29 -13.38 54.42
C SER A 384 0.49 -14.68 54.30
N VAL A 385 1.12 -15.82 54.02
CA VAL A 385 0.43 -17.12 54.02
C VAL A 385 1.18 -18.08 54.93
N SER A 386 1.01 -17.90 56.24
CA SER A 386 1.43 -18.86 57.28
C SER A 386 0.36 -19.91 57.56
N GLY A 387 -0.48 -20.23 56.58
CA GLY A 387 -1.46 -21.32 56.66
C GLY A 387 -1.21 -22.32 55.55
N ASP A 388 -1.33 -23.61 55.85
CA ASP A 388 -1.10 -24.78 55.00
C ASP A 388 -1.99 -24.86 53.73
N PHE A 389 -1.98 -23.81 52.91
CA PHE A 389 -2.46 -23.86 51.54
C PHE A 389 -1.28 -24.23 50.65
N ALA A 390 -1.13 -25.54 50.42
CA ALA A 390 -0.38 -26.06 49.29
C ALA A 390 -1.02 -25.49 48.02
N LEU A 391 -0.48 -24.38 47.51
CA LEU A 391 -0.82 -23.88 46.19
C LEU A 391 -0.60 -25.05 45.22
N PRO A 392 -1.60 -25.41 44.39
CA PRO A 392 -1.42 -26.45 43.39
C PRO A 392 -0.17 -26.09 42.57
N SER A 393 0.72 -27.06 42.41
CA SER A 393 1.96 -26.98 41.65
C SER A 393 1.73 -26.84 40.13
N SER A 394 0.60 -26.24 39.73
CA SER A 394 0.31 -25.88 38.35
C SER A 394 1.36 -24.87 37.90
N ALA A 395 2.33 -25.37 37.14
CA ALA A 395 3.41 -24.62 36.54
C ALA A 395 2.82 -23.45 35.75
N TYR A 396 3.13 -22.22 36.16
CA TYR A 396 2.88 -21.06 35.33
C TYR A 396 3.83 -21.15 34.13
N ARG A 397 3.30 -21.51 32.95
CA ARG A 397 4.03 -21.35 31.69
C ARG A 397 3.99 -19.87 31.31
N MET A 398 5.13 -19.20 31.44
CA MET A 398 5.32 -17.91 30.77
C MET A 398 5.70 -18.19 29.32
N SER A 399 4.87 -17.72 28.39
CA SER A 399 5.21 -17.68 26.97
C SER A 399 5.87 -16.34 26.65
N PHE A 400 7.07 -16.40 26.09
CA PHE A 400 7.73 -15.24 25.50
C PHE A 400 7.59 -15.30 23.98
N SER A 401 7.23 -14.17 23.38
CA SER A 401 7.28 -13.99 21.92
C SER A 401 8.33 -12.94 21.59
N GLY A 402 9.23 -13.25 20.66
CA GLY A 402 10.18 -12.25 20.14
C GLY A 402 9.44 -11.07 19.55
N ILE A 403 9.88 -9.85 19.87
CA ILE A 403 9.31 -8.63 19.29
C ILE A 403 9.87 -8.40 17.88
N PRO A 404 9.16 -7.67 16.99
CA PRO A 404 9.65 -7.38 15.65
C PRO A 404 11.04 -6.74 15.63
N PHE A 405 11.84 -7.03 14.60
CA PHE A 405 13.24 -6.59 14.47
C PHE A 405 13.44 -5.09 14.75
N PHE A 406 12.61 -4.22 14.16
CA PHE A 406 12.75 -2.77 14.33
C PHE A 406 12.41 -2.29 15.75
N LEU A 407 11.52 -2.99 16.47
CA LEU A 407 11.27 -2.75 17.89
C LEU A 407 12.47 -3.19 18.74
N SER A 408 13.05 -4.36 18.44
CA SER A 408 14.30 -4.80 19.08
C SER A 408 15.46 -3.82 18.83
N LEU A 409 15.56 -3.25 17.62
CA LEU A 409 16.54 -2.23 17.29
C LEU A 409 16.34 -0.95 18.11
N ASP A 410 15.09 -0.48 18.23
CA ASP A 410 14.76 0.70 19.05
C ASP A 410 15.11 0.50 20.53
N GLU A 411 14.76 -0.64 21.12
CA GLU A 411 15.12 -1.00 22.50
C GLU A 411 16.64 -1.16 22.69
N THR A 412 17.33 -1.70 21.69
CA THR A 412 18.81 -1.78 21.71
C THR A 412 19.43 -0.40 21.74
N LEU A 413 18.89 0.54 20.97
CA LEU A 413 19.34 1.93 20.97
C LEU A 413 19.05 2.58 22.31
N ALA A 414 17.83 2.44 22.83
CA ALA A 414 17.44 2.93 24.15
C ALA A 414 18.41 2.48 25.25
N MET A 415 18.75 1.19 25.27
CA MET A 415 19.72 0.61 26.20
C MET A 415 21.13 1.22 26.01
N LYS A 416 21.61 1.35 24.78
CA LYS A 416 22.93 1.99 24.50
C LYS A 416 22.98 3.44 24.98
N PHE A 417 21.90 4.21 24.79
CA PHE A 417 21.79 5.58 25.29
C PHE A 417 21.72 5.64 26.82
N ALA A 418 21.02 4.71 27.46
CA ALA A 418 20.96 4.61 28.93
C ALA A 418 22.36 4.35 29.53
N VAL A 419 23.17 3.50 28.90
CA VAL A 419 24.57 3.27 29.31
C VAL A 419 25.42 4.53 29.18
N MET A 420 25.26 5.28 28.08
CA MET A 420 25.97 6.54 27.88
C MET A 420 25.59 7.57 28.95
N ARG A 421 24.30 7.69 29.26
CA ARG A 421 23.78 8.56 30.32
C ARG A 421 24.38 8.22 31.68
N TRP A 422 24.40 6.93 32.02
CA TRP A 422 25.02 6.45 33.26
C TRP A 422 26.52 6.76 33.35
N ARG A 423 27.27 6.62 32.25
CA ARG A 423 28.69 7.00 32.20
C ARG A 423 28.90 8.51 32.41
N ILE A 424 27.99 9.32 31.87
CA ILE A 424 28.02 10.78 32.06
C ILE A 424 27.72 11.15 33.52
N ASP A 425 26.79 10.47 34.17
CA ASP A 425 26.51 10.64 35.60
C ASP A 425 27.74 10.34 36.45
N GLY A 426 28.49 9.29 36.11
CA GLY A 426 29.75 8.96 36.79
C GLY A 426 30.89 9.96 36.56
N MET A 427 30.88 10.73 35.46
CA MET A 427 31.89 11.77 35.21
C MET A 427 31.67 13.03 36.04
N GLY A 428 30.42 13.35 36.39
CA GLY A 428 30.07 14.57 37.12
C GLY A 428 30.78 14.74 38.46
N SER A 429 31.22 13.63 39.09
CA SER A 429 31.94 13.64 40.36
C SER A 429 33.45 13.92 40.25
N GLY A 430 34.03 13.92 39.04
CA GLY A 430 35.49 13.97 38.84
C GLY A 430 36.08 15.34 38.46
N ILE A 431 35.26 16.37 38.21
CA ILE A 431 35.72 17.64 37.65
C ILE A 431 36.00 18.66 38.76
N SER A 432 37.28 18.94 39.05
CA SER A 432 37.71 19.95 40.04
C SER A 432 37.68 21.38 39.46
N GLY A 433 37.12 22.33 40.21
CA GLY A 433 36.71 23.65 39.71
C GLY A 433 37.77 24.73 39.45
N THR A 434 39.05 24.43 39.31
CA THR A 434 40.11 25.46 39.37
C THR A 434 40.46 26.18 38.05
N ARG A 435 39.84 25.86 36.90
CA ARG A 435 40.21 26.46 35.59
C ARG A 435 39.07 26.87 34.64
N LEU A 436 37.89 27.23 35.16
CA LEU A 436 36.71 27.45 34.31
C LEU A 436 36.57 28.84 33.64
N ASN A 437 37.46 29.80 33.93
CA ASN A 437 37.41 31.12 33.30
C ASN A 437 38.08 31.16 31.91
N ASP A 438 38.73 30.09 31.49
CA ASP A 438 39.35 29.99 30.16
C ASP A 438 38.40 29.25 29.20
N SER A 439 37.80 29.98 28.25
CA SER A 439 36.85 29.41 27.29
C SER A 439 37.49 28.39 26.33
N ALA A 440 38.80 28.47 26.09
CA ALA A 440 39.53 27.46 25.33
C ALA A 440 39.68 26.17 26.14
N TRP A 441 39.96 26.29 27.45
CA TRP A 441 39.99 25.15 28.37
C TRP A 441 38.61 24.48 28.50
N VAL A 442 37.54 25.27 28.66
CA VAL A 442 36.15 24.75 28.74
C VAL A 442 35.76 24.03 27.45
N ALA A 443 36.17 24.52 26.29
CA ALA A 443 35.92 23.84 25.02
C ALA A 443 36.64 22.49 24.92
N MET A 444 37.90 22.45 25.36
CA MET A 444 38.70 21.23 25.38
C MET A 444 38.12 20.19 26.34
N GLU A 445 37.68 20.61 27.53
CA GLU A 445 37.07 19.70 28.51
C GLU A 445 35.66 19.28 28.09
N ALA A 446 34.89 20.15 27.41
CA ALA A 446 33.63 19.78 26.78
C ALA A 446 33.84 18.73 25.69
N GLU A 447 34.85 18.89 24.84
CA GLU A 447 35.21 17.86 23.86
C GLU A 447 35.61 16.56 24.56
N ARG A 448 36.40 16.62 25.64
CA ARG A 448 36.80 15.47 26.44
C ARG A 448 35.61 14.74 27.07
N ALA A 449 34.65 15.48 27.64
CA ALA A 449 33.43 14.93 28.19
C ALA A 449 32.57 14.29 27.09
N PHE A 450 32.48 14.91 25.92
CA PHE A 450 31.72 14.39 24.78
C PHE A 450 32.37 13.12 24.18
N ARG A 451 33.67 12.87 24.36
CA ARG A 451 34.34 11.63 23.90
C ARG A 451 33.77 10.36 24.53
N VAL A 452 33.02 10.45 25.63
CA VAL A 452 32.26 9.31 26.18
C VAL A 452 31.15 8.85 25.24
N VAL A 453 30.66 9.74 24.37
CA VAL A 453 29.75 9.41 23.27
C VAL A 453 30.59 8.79 22.13
N PRO A 454 30.44 7.48 21.86
CA PRO A 454 31.30 6.77 20.93
C PRO A 454 31.19 7.34 19.51
N ARG A 455 32.30 7.37 18.75
CA ARG A 455 32.34 7.94 17.39
C ARG A 455 31.43 7.24 16.39
N GLY A 456 31.09 5.98 16.63
CA GLY A 456 30.14 5.21 15.82
C GLY A 456 29.35 4.24 16.69
N MET A 457 28.30 3.66 16.12
CA MET A 457 27.44 2.67 16.80
C MET A 457 28.03 1.25 16.84
N GLY A 458 29.25 1.06 16.31
CA GLY A 458 29.86 -0.26 16.11
C GLY A 458 29.36 -1.00 14.85
N LEU A 459 28.67 -0.27 13.96
CA LEU A 459 28.07 -0.79 12.73
C LEU A 459 29.08 -0.79 11.57
N TYR A 460 30.06 -1.68 11.59
CA TYR A 460 31.05 -1.74 10.51
C TYR A 460 30.49 -2.50 9.30
N GLN A 461 30.64 -1.93 8.10
CA GLN A 461 30.36 -2.63 6.85
C GLN A 461 31.39 -3.75 6.64
N VAL A 462 30.92 -4.92 6.24
CA VAL A 462 31.78 -6.10 6.00
C VAL A 462 31.92 -6.31 4.51
N LYS A 463 33.12 -6.54 3.98
CA LYS A 463 33.29 -6.83 2.54
C LYS A 463 32.53 -8.10 2.17
N CYS A 464 31.53 -7.98 1.31
CA CYS A 464 30.73 -9.12 0.88
C CYS A 464 31.49 -9.95 -0.17
N ARG A 465 31.75 -11.23 0.12
CA ARG A 465 32.34 -12.20 -0.82
C ARG A 465 31.56 -13.51 -0.81
N GLY A 466 31.40 -14.15 -1.97
CA GLY A 466 30.83 -15.50 -2.11
C GLY A 466 29.30 -15.57 -2.23
N ARG A 467 28.73 -16.78 -2.01
CA ARG A 467 27.29 -17.09 -2.20
C ARG A 467 26.32 -16.32 -1.29
N GLY A 468 26.82 -15.61 -0.27
CA GLY A 468 26.04 -14.75 0.63
C GLY A 468 26.02 -13.26 0.26
N TYR A 469 26.49 -12.90 -0.94
CA TYR A 469 26.69 -11.51 -1.36
C TYR A 469 25.46 -10.61 -1.14
N LEU A 470 24.30 -11.01 -1.66
CA LEU A 470 23.05 -10.24 -1.55
C LEU A 470 22.64 -9.99 -0.08
N LYS A 471 22.80 -11.01 0.78
CA LYS A 471 22.45 -10.91 2.21
C LYS A 471 23.37 -9.91 2.93
N CYS A 472 24.66 -10.00 2.64
CA CYS A 472 25.66 -9.10 3.19
C CYS A 472 25.48 -7.66 2.67
N GLU A 473 25.17 -7.46 1.38
CA GLU A 473 24.91 -6.14 0.82
C GLU A 473 23.68 -5.47 1.43
N ALA A 474 22.58 -6.22 1.56
CA ALA A 474 21.37 -5.70 2.20
C ALA A 474 21.65 -5.27 3.66
N SER A 475 22.41 -6.09 4.40
CA SER A 475 22.83 -5.74 5.77
C SER A 475 23.73 -4.51 5.79
N ASN A 476 24.71 -4.41 4.89
CA ASN A 476 25.62 -3.27 4.78
C ASN A 476 24.92 -1.97 4.39
N LEU A 477 23.86 -2.04 3.58
CA LEU A 477 23.05 -0.89 3.21
C LEU A 477 22.39 -0.29 4.46
N VAL A 478 21.72 -1.11 5.27
CA VAL A 478 21.07 -0.68 6.52
C VAL A 478 22.13 -0.20 7.53
N LYS A 479 23.26 -0.91 7.67
CA LYS A 479 24.38 -0.47 8.51
C LYS A 479 24.92 0.88 8.06
N GLY A 480 25.07 1.10 6.75
CA GLY A 480 25.52 2.36 6.17
C GLY A 480 24.60 3.51 6.54
N ILE A 481 23.29 3.35 6.28
CA ILE A 481 22.27 4.36 6.60
C ILE A 481 22.28 4.72 8.09
N LEU A 482 22.29 3.71 8.98
CA LEU A 482 22.29 3.94 10.43
C LEU A 482 23.59 4.55 10.94
N THR A 483 24.73 4.16 10.37
CA THR A 483 26.05 4.73 10.73
C THR A 483 26.14 6.18 10.29
N ASP A 484 25.76 6.48 9.06
CA ASP A 484 25.82 7.82 8.50
C ASP A 484 24.87 8.76 9.25
N ALA A 485 23.66 8.28 9.56
CA ALA A 485 22.72 9.01 10.42
C ALA A 485 23.34 9.31 11.79
N TYR A 486 23.85 8.29 12.50
CA TYR A 486 24.46 8.48 13.81
C TYR A 486 25.67 9.43 13.79
N VAL A 487 26.59 9.28 12.82
CA VAL A 487 27.77 10.14 12.71
C VAL A 487 27.36 11.59 12.48
N ARG A 488 26.35 11.83 11.64
CA ARG A 488 25.78 13.16 11.41
C ARG A 488 25.14 13.72 12.68
N LEU A 489 24.32 12.93 13.38
CA LEU A 489 23.68 13.34 14.63
C LEU A 489 24.69 13.65 15.73
N ARG A 490 25.66 12.76 15.94
CA ARG A 490 26.73 12.92 16.91
C ARG A 490 27.54 14.18 16.63
N SER A 491 27.98 14.41 15.40
CA SER A 491 28.76 15.60 15.05
C SER A 491 27.97 16.91 15.22
N ASN A 492 26.65 16.88 15.00
CA ASN A 492 25.77 18.01 15.30
C ASN A 492 25.63 18.24 16.80
N ALA A 493 25.41 17.18 17.58
CA ALA A 493 25.32 17.24 19.03
C ALA A 493 26.64 17.72 19.66
N GLU A 494 27.79 17.24 19.17
CA GLU A 494 29.13 17.64 19.58
C GLU A 494 29.34 19.14 19.36
N ARG A 495 29.06 19.63 18.14
CA ARG A 495 29.17 21.06 17.80
C ARG A 495 28.26 21.94 18.65
N ARG A 496 26.99 21.53 18.85
CA ARG A 496 26.03 22.26 19.69
C ARG A 496 26.45 22.27 21.16
N PHE A 497 26.96 21.16 21.66
CA PHE A 497 27.43 21.02 23.04
C PHE A 497 28.64 21.92 23.30
N ILE A 498 29.67 21.84 22.45
CA ILE A 498 30.89 22.66 22.56
C ILE A 498 30.57 24.15 22.43
N ALA A 499 29.73 24.54 21.45
CA ALA A 499 29.36 25.94 21.25
C ALA A 499 28.62 26.53 22.46
N LYS A 500 27.67 25.78 23.04
CA LYS A 500 26.96 26.24 24.23
C LYS A 500 27.85 26.23 25.49
N ALA A 501 28.76 25.27 25.63
CA ALA A 501 29.72 25.24 26.73
C ALA A 501 30.66 26.46 26.70
N ARG A 502 31.17 26.83 25.51
CA ARG A 502 31.92 28.08 25.31
C ARG A 502 31.10 29.31 25.70
N GLY A 503 29.87 29.41 25.21
CA GLY A 503 28.99 30.53 25.54
C GLY A 503 28.68 30.64 27.05
N LEU A 504 28.67 29.53 27.80
CA LEU A 504 28.55 29.59 29.27
C LEU A 504 29.81 30.13 29.95
N ALA A 505 30.99 29.81 29.43
CA ALA A 505 32.27 30.33 29.93
C ALA A 505 32.43 31.82 29.64
N ASP A 506 32.12 32.24 28.40
CA ASP A 506 32.24 33.63 27.95
C ASP A 506 31.30 34.58 28.73
N ASN A 507 30.18 34.05 29.25
CA ASN A 507 29.23 34.83 30.03
C ASN A 507 29.61 35.01 31.50
N GLY A 508 30.69 34.41 32.02
CA GLY A 508 31.30 34.71 33.34
C GLY A 508 30.44 34.55 34.61
N VAL A 509 29.19 34.08 34.50
CA VAL A 509 28.15 34.24 35.56
C VAL A 509 27.97 33.02 36.47
N VAL A 510 28.73 31.93 36.29
CA VAL A 510 28.39 30.64 36.93
C VAL A 510 29.58 30.04 37.69
N THR A 511 29.36 29.69 38.97
CA THR A 511 30.34 28.92 39.75
C THR A 511 30.69 27.61 39.06
N ALA A 512 31.96 27.20 39.16
CA ALA A 512 32.52 25.99 38.55
C ALA A 512 31.59 24.77 38.55
N GLN A 513 31.04 24.47 39.72
CA GLN A 513 30.19 23.32 39.95
C GLN A 513 28.83 23.44 39.28
N LYS A 514 28.28 24.65 39.21
CA LYS A 514 27.02 24.95 38.52
C LYS A 514 27.20 24.98 36.98
N ALA A 515 28.40 25.31 36.49
CA ALA A 515 28.73 25.19 35.07
C ALA A 515 28.86 23.72 34.64
N VAL A 516 29.53 22.89 35.46
CA VAL A 516 29.65 21.45 35.22
C VAL A 516 28.30 20.74 35.28
N SER A 517 27.47 21.01 36.29
CA SER A 517 26.14 20.39 36.39
C SER A 517 25.25 20.77 35.21
N ARG A 518 25.29 22.04 34.78
CA ARG A 518 24.56 22.52 33.60
C ARG A 518 25.09 21.89 32.30
N ALA A 519 26.40 21.72 32.16
CA ALA A 519 26.99 21.02 31.02
C ALA A 519 26.57 19.55 30.97
N VAL A 520 26.57 18.84 32.11
CA VAL A 520 26.08 17.46 32.21
C VAL A 520 24.60 17.36 31.82
N GLU A 521 23.76 18.26 32.33
CA GLU A 521 22.34 18.33 31.98
C GLU A 521 22.13 18.61 30.49
N MET A 522 22.91 19.51 29.91
CA MET A 522 22.87 19.79 28.48
C MET A 522 23.32 18.61 27.62
N LEU A 523 24.35 17.87 28.04
CA LEU A 523 24.81 16.68 27.36
C LEU A 523 23.74 15.59 27.40
N LYS A 524 23.06 15.40 28.55
CA LYS A 524 21.89 14.51 28.66
C LYS A 524 20.77 14.95 27.72
N GLY A 525 20.44 16.24 27.67
CA GLY A 525 19.44 16.76 26.75
C GLY A 525 19.81 16.56 25.28
N GLN A 526 21.10 16.66 24.91
CA GLN A 526 21.56 16.32 23.55
C GLN A 526 21.49 14.82 23.26
N LEU A 527 21.77 13.96 24.24
CA LEU A 527 21.62 12.51 24.09
C LEU A 527 20.17 12.09 23.93
N ASP A 528 19.26 12.67 24.72
CA ASP A 528 17.82 12.40 24.62
C ASP A 528 17.29 12.89 23.26
N ALA A 529 17.74 14.06 22.78
CA ALA A 529 17.44 14.55 21.43
C ALA A 529 17.99 13.63 20.33
N MET A 530 19.23 13.14 20.48
CA MET A 530 19.85 12.21 19.53
C MET A 530 19.14 10.85 19.53
N ARG A 531 18.67 10.37 20.70
CA ARG A 531 17.85 9.16 20.81
C ARG A 531 16.53 9.33 20.07
N ALA A 532 15.83 10.44 20.29
CA ALA A 532 14.57 10.74 19.61
C ALA A 532 14.76 10.82 18.09
N GLU A 533 15.76 11.56 17.61
CA GLU A 533 16.03 11.71 16.18
C GLU A 533 16.44 10.38 15.53
N LEU A 534 17.21 9.54 16.24
CA LEU A 534 17.56 8.20 15.74
C LEU A 534 16.35 7.26 15.72
N ARG A 535 15.47 7.32 16.74
CA ARG A 535 14.20 6.57 16.75
C ARG A 535 13.32 6.96 15.56
N ASP A 536 13.27 8.24 15.23
CA ASP A 536 12.54 8.73 14.05
C ASP A 536 13.15 8.17 12.75
N VAL A 537 14.48 8.13 12.62
CA VAL A 537 15.17 7.51 11.47
C VAL A 537 14.87 6.01 11.37
N VAL A 538 14.92 5.28 12.49
CA VAL A 538 14.61 3.84 12.53
C VAL A 538 13.15 3.60 12.15
N ASN A 539 12.22 4.39 12.68
CA ASN A 539 10.81 4.30 12.33
C ASN A 539 10.60 4.63 10.85
N ALA A 540 11.22 5.70 10.32
CA ALA A 540 11.15 6.03 8.89
C ALA A 540 11.66 4.88 8.00
N ALA A 541 12.79 4.27 8.35
CA ALA A 541 13.34 3.11 7.62
C ALA A 541 12.40 1.90 7.66
N TYR A 542 11.80 1.62 8.82
CA TYR A 542 10.78 0.57 8.97
C TYR A 542 9.57 0.83 8.06
N GLN A 543 9.03 2.04 8.12
CA GLN A 543 7.89 2.49 7.33
C GLN A 543 8.19 2.38 5.83
N THR A 544 9.35 2.87 5.38
CA THR A 544 9.79 2.73 3.98
C THR A 544 9.90 1.27 3.55
N THR A 545 10.48 0.41 4.39
CA THR A 545 10.61 -1.03 4.09
C THR A 545 9.24 -1.68 3.93
N LYS A 546 8.28 -1.35 4.81
CA LYS A 546 6.89 -1.83 4.71
C LYS A 546 6.19 -1.36 3.45
N VAL A 547 6.34 -0.09 3.08
CA VAL A 547 5.79 0.45 1.84
C VAL A 547 6.38 -0.26 0.61
N ILE A 548 7.69 -0.51 0.59
CA ILE A 548 8.36 -1.23 -0.50
C ILE A 548 7.82 -2.67 -0.60
N GLN A 549 7.77 -3.39 0.52
CA GLN A 549 7.24 -4.76 0.60
C GLN A 549 5.80 -4.83 0.06
N LEU A 550 4.97 -3.87 0.45
CA LEU A 550 3.59 -3.75 0.00
C LEU A 550 3.50 -3.51 -1.51
N ILE A 551 4.30 -2.59 -2.06
CA ILE A 551 4.35 -2.32 -3.51
C ILE A 551 4.78 -3.57 -4.28
N PHE A 552 5.81 -4.29 -3.81
CA PHE A 552 6.26 -5.53 -4.45
C PHE A 552 5.22 -6.65 -4.32
N THR A 553 4.51 -6.74 -3.20
CA THR A 553 3.40 -7.69 -3.01
C THR A 553 2.25 -7.37 -3.98
N ALA A 554 1.89 -6.10 -4.12
CA ALA A 554 0.88 -5.65 -5.09
C ALA A 554 1.28 -6.00 -6.53
N TRP A 555 2.54 -5.73 -6.86
CA TRP A 555 3.13 -6.05 -8.15
C TRP A 555 3.08 -7.56 -8.43
N LEU A 556 3.45 -8.39 -7.45
CA LEU A 556 3.33 -9.85 -7.54
C LEU A 556 1.88 -10.28 -7.79
N ILE A 557 0.90 -9.73 -7.06
CA ILE A 557 -0.52 -10.04 -7.25
C ILE A 557 -0.96 -9.68 -8.67
N VAL A 558 -0.59 -8.50 -9.17
CA VAL A 558 -0.93 -8.06 -10.54
C VAL A 558 -0.33 -9.02 -11.58
N ILE A 559 0.93 -9.44 -11.40
CA ILE A 559 1.56 -10.41 -12.31
C ILE A 559 0.91 -11.79 -12.20
N ALA A 560 0.55 -12.22 -10.98
CA ALA A 560 -0.13 -13.49 -10.75
C ALA A 560 -1.48 -13.51 -11.49
N ILE A 561 -2.31 -12.48 -11.31
CA ILE A 561 -3.57 -12.29 -12.05
C ILE A 561 -3.31 -12.29 -13.56
N LYS A 562 -2.33 -11.52 -14.04
CA LYS A 562 -1.96 -11.47 -15.46
C LYS A 562 -1.61 -12.84 -16.02
N SER A 563 -0.76 -13.57 -15.31
CA SER A 563 -0.30 -14.89 -15.73
C SER A 563 -1.43 -15.92 -15.74
N PHE A 564 -2.32 -15.86 -14.74
CA PHE A 564 -3.48 -16.73 -14.64
C PHE A 564 -4.46 -16.45 -15.79
N LEU A 565 -4.82 -15.18 -16.01
CA LEU A 565 -5.72 -14.80 -17.09
C LEU A 565 -5.15 -15.13 -18.47
N TYR A 566 -3.83 -15.04 -18.65
CA TYR A 566 -3.16 -15.47 -19.88
C TYR A 566 -3.33 -16.97 -20.15
N VAL A 567 -3.13 -17.82 -19.13
CA VAL A 567 -3.35 -19.27 -19.26
C VAL A 567 -4.84 -19.56 -19.50
N LEU A 568 -5.73 -18.90 -18.74
CA LEU A 568 -7.18 -19.01 -18.90
C LEU A 568 -7.60 -18.65 -20.33
N ALA A 569 -7.01 -17.61 -20.90
CA ALA A 569 -7.33 -17.17 -22.25
C ALA A 569 -6.96 -18.22 -23.30
N ARG A 570 -5.77 -18.83 -23.18
CA ARG A 570 -5.37 -19.91 -24.09
C ARG A 570 -6.31 -21.11 -24.00
N VAL A 571 -6.78 -21.45 -22.80
CA VAL A 571 -7.70 -22.57 -22.58
C VAL A 571 -9.11 -22.26 -23.11
N ILE A 572 -9.61 -21.03 -22.94
CA ILE A 572 -10.96 -20.66 -23.38
C ILE A 572 -11.04 -20.50 -24.90
N PHE A 573 -10.05 -19.86 -25.53
CA PHE A 573 -10.07 -19.56 -26.97
C PHE A 573 -9.38 -20.63 -27.83
N ASP A 574 -9.16 -21.81 -27.25
CA ASP A 574 -8.65 -22.96 -27.98
C ASP A 574 -9.57 -23.32 -29.15
N LYS A 575 -8.98 -23.83 -30.24
CA LYS A 575 -9.72 -24.20 -31.45
C LYS A 575 -10.89 -25.16 -31.18
N SER A 576 -10.85 -25.93 -30.07
CA SER A 576 -11.92 -26.86 -29.70
C SER A 576 -13.20 -26.21 -29.14
N THR A 577 -13.17 -24.95 -28.71
CA THR A 577 -14.33 -24.32 -28.05
C THR A 577 -15.22 -23.52 -28.99
N ASP A 578 -14.77 -23.25 -30.22
CA ASP A 578 -15.44 -22.39 -31.22
C ASP A 578 -15.76 -20.96 -30.73
N ILE A 579 -15.11 -20.52 -29.65
CA ILE A 579 -15.27 -19.16 -29.11
C ILE A 579 -14.26 -18.25 -29.79
N HIS A 580 -14.75 -17.20 -30.45
CA HIS A 580 -13.90 -16.17 -31.04
C HIS A 580 -13.51 -15.08 -30.02
N VAL A 581 -12.30 -14.56 -30.19
CA VAL A 581 -11.75 -13.43 -29.44
C VAL A 581 -12.36 -12.15 -29.99
N ASP A 582 -13.18 -11.49 -29.18
CA ASP A 582 -13.74 -10.16 -29.47
C ASP A 582 -13.30 -9.13 -28.42
N LEU A 583 -12.92 -7.95 -28.87
CA LEU A 583 -12.49 -6.81 -28.06
C LEU A 583 -13.60 -5.76 -27.86
N VAL A 584 -14.74 -5.96 -28.53
CA VAL A 584 -15.88 -5.04 -28.51
C VAL A 584 -16.70 -5.26 -27.24
N GLU A 585 -17.02 -4.16 -26.52
CA GLU A 585 -17.94 -4.22 -25.38
C GLU A 585 -19.39 -3.99 -25.81
N ASP A 586 -19.57 -3.07 -26.76
CA ASP A 586 -20.86 -2.59 -27.25
C ASP A 586 -20.91 -2.75 -28.77
N GLU A 587 -22.00 -3.29 -29.30
CA GLU A 587 -22.25 -3.47 -30.74
C GLU A 587 -22.46 -2.13 -31.48
N ILE A 588 -21.48 -1.23 -31.39
CA ILE A 588 -21.43 -0.02 -32.20
C ILE A 588 -21.18 -0.45 -33.64
N SER A 589 -21.81 0.23 -34.60
CA SER A 589 -21.68 -0.04 -36.03
C SER A 589 -20.20 -0.17 -36.44
N ALA A 590 -19.83 -1.36 -36.88
CA ALA A 590 -18.48 -1.64 -37.36
C ALA A 590 -18.24 -0.84 -38.65
N LYS A 591 -17.37 0.17 -38.55
CA LYS A 591 -16.93 0.99 -39.69
C LYS A 591 -15.51 0.61 -40.10
N GLN A 592 -15.23 0.60 -41.39
CA GLN A 592 -13.96 0.12 -41.91
C GLN A 592 -13.34 1.14 -42.86
N GLY A 593 -12.17 1.64 -42.48
CA GLY A 593 -11.36 2.52 -43.30
C GLY A 593 -10.62 1.80 -44.42
N LYS A 594 -9.63 2.48 -44.98
CA LYS A 594 -8.72 1.93 -45.99
C LYS A 594 -7.31 1.95 -45.45
N VAL A 595 -6.57 0.87 -45.70
CA VAL A 595 -5.16 0.76 -45.32
C VAL A 595 -4.31 0.61 -46.57
N ARG A 596 -3.32 1.49 -46.69
CA ARG A 596 -2.29 1.43 -47.72
C ARG A 596 -0.93 1.34 -47.04
N HIS A 597 0.04 0.77 -47.73
CA HIS A 597 1.41 0.71 -47.23
C HIS A 597 2.35 1.20 -48.31
N HIS A 598 3.24 2.10 -47.91
CA HIS A 598 4.16 2.77 -48.82
C HIS A 598 5.50 2.98 -48.10
N GLN A 599 6.57 3.12 -48.87
CA GLN A 599 7.85 3.62 -48.34
C GLN A 599 7.80 5.14 -48.11
N GLU A 600 6.98 5.82 -48.92
CA GLU A 600 6.76 7.26 -48.90
C GLU A 600 5.25 7.52 -48.89
N ILE A 601 4.78 8.29 -47.90
CA ILE A 601 3.37 8.73 -47.82
C ILE A 601 3.33 10.22 -48.08
N GLU A 602 2.73 10.59 -49.19
CA GLU A 602 2.43 11.98 -49.54
C GLU A 602 1.02 12.35 -49.02
N ILE A 603 0.96 13.42 -48.23
CA ILE A 603 -0.28 14.10 -47.85
C ILE A 603 -0.38 15.34 -48.72
N PRO A 604 -1.42 15.46 -49.55
CA PRO A 604 -1.51 16.57 -50.48
C PRO A 604 -1.70 17.90 -49.72
N GLY A 605 -1.20 19.00 -50.28
CA GLY A 605 -1.26 20.32 -49.65
C GLY A 605 -2.68 20.82 -49.41
N ASP A 606 -3.67 20.33 -50.16
CA ASP A 606 -5.10 20.64 -50.02
C ASP A 606 -5.83 19.78 -48.97
N TYR A 607 -5.11 18.94 -48.22
CA TYR A 607 -5.72 18.07 -47.21
C TYR A 607 -6.48 18.92 -46.16
N PRO A 608 -7.76 18.61 -45.88
CA PRO A 608 -8.62 19.54 -45.15
C PRO A 608 -8.44 19.56 -43.63
N TYR A 609 -7.51 18.77 -43.08
CA TYR A 609 -7.35 18.60 -41.63
C TYR A 609 -5.92 18.83 -41.17
N THR A 610 -5.77 19.52 -40.05
CA THR A 610 -4.48 19.75 -39.40
C THR A 610 -3.79 18.42 -39.08
N MET A 611 -2.49 18.31 -39.36
CA MET A 611 -1.69 17.12 -39.10
C MET A 611 -0.79 17.30 -37.87
N TYR A 612 -0.66 16.23 -37.09
CA TYR A 612 0.23 16.13 -35.94
C TYR A 612 1.15 14.92 -36.11
N TYR A 613 2.45 15.10 -35.93
CA TYR A 613 3.42 13.99 -35.98
C TYR A 613 4.44 14.06 -34.85
N LYS A 614 5.04 12.92 -34.50
CA LYS A 614 6.07 12.88 -33.46
C LYS A 614 7.31 13.65 -33.91
N SER A 615 7.90 14.46 -33.02
CA SER A 615 9.01 15.36 -33.35
C SER A 615 10.32 14.66 -33.76
N ASN A 616 10.42 13.33 -33.58
CA ASN A 616 11.56 12.55 -34.08
C ASN A 616 11.46 12.19 -35.57
N PHE A 617 10.34 12.49 -36.22
CA PHE A 617 10.19 12.39 -37.68
C PHE A 617 10.34 13.77 -38.31
N GLN A 618 11.02 13.82 -39.44
CA GLN A 618 11.26 15.04 -40.22
C GLN A 618 10.67 14.84 -41.62
N PRO A 619 9.34 14.96 -41.78
CA PRO A 619 8.73 14.93 -43.10
C PRO A 619 9.23 16.12 -43.94
N LEU A 620 9.25 15.95 -45.26
CA LEU A 620 9.47 17.05 -46.19
C LEU A 620 8.17 17.86 -46.32
N GLY A 621 8.26 19.19 -46.35
CA GLY A 621 7.10 20.07 -46.47
C GLY A 621 7.21 21.33 -45.62
N PRO A 622 6.08 21.97 -45.26
CA PRO A 622 6.04 23.24 -44.53
C PRO A 622 6.63 23.14 -43.12
N ALA A 623 7.13 24.28 -42.62
CA ALA A 623 7.75 24.36 -41.30
C ALA A 623 6.76 24.00 -40.16
N PRO A 624 7.08 23.02 -39.29
CA PRO A 624 6.20 22.61 -38.21
C PRO A 624 6.15 23.62 -37.06
N ARG A 625 5.01 23.66 -36.37
CA ARG A 625 4.82 24.35 -35.09
C ARG A 625 4.80 23.36 -33.94
N PHE A 626 5.32 23.73 -32.77
CA PHE A 626 5.23 22.89 -31.58
C PHE A 626 3.79 22.81 -31.06
N SER A 627 3.32 21.60 -30.71
CA SER A 627 2.02 21.39 -30.08
C SER A 627 2.01 20.21 -29.12
N ILE A 628 1.05 20.22 -28.19
CA ILE A 628 0.75 19.12 -27.27
C ILE A 628 -0.73 18.75 -27.46
N PRO A 629 -1.08 18.05 -28.57
CA PRO A 629 -2.47 17.75 -28.86
C PRO A 629 -3.04 16.81 -27.81
N GLN A 630 -4.25 17.08 -27.30
CA GLN A 630 -4.95 16.22 -26.34
C GLN A 630 -4.11 15.87 -25.09
N TRP A 631 -3.58 16.89 -24.39
CA TRP A 631 -2.72 16.76 -23.21
C TRP A 631 -3.14 15.76 -22.11
N TRP A 632 -4.45 15.52 -21.92
CA TRP A 632 -4.94 14.52 -20.96
C TRP A 632 -5.08 13.11 -21.52
N SER A 633 -5.06 12.93 -22.85
CA SER A 633 -5.27 11.64 -23.48
C SER A 633 -3.96 10.86 -23.55
N SER A 634 -3.93 9.65 -22.98
CA SER A 634 -2.77 8.76 -23.06
C SER A 634 -1.45 9.33 -22.50
N LEU A 635 -1.51 10.18 -21.47
CA LEU A 635 -0.38 10.89 -20.84
C LEU A 635 0.87 10.00 -20.64
N LEU A 636 0.73 8.90 -19.89
CA LEU A 636 1.86 8.02 -19.56
C LEU A 636 2.46 7.35 -20.80
N SER A 637 1.61 6.99 -21.76
CA SER A 637 2.01 6.36 -23.01
C SER A 637 2.81 7.35 -23.87
N ARG A 638 2.31 8.57 -24.01
CA ARG A 638 3.00 9.67 -24.72
C ARG A 638 4.37 9.95 -24.14
N LEU A 639 4.46 10.06 -22.81
CA LEU A 639 5.73 10.30 -22.12
C LEU A 639 6.71 9.16 -22.36
N ARG A 640 6.25 7.90 -22.19
CA ARG A 640 7.08 6.70 -22.37
C ARG A 640 7.63 6.56 -23.80
N PHE A 641 6.83 6.94 -24.81
CA PHE A 641 7.17 6.73 -26.22
C PHE A 641 7.57 8.01 -26.96
N GLY A 642 7.88 9.09 -26.22
CA GLY A 642 8.37 10.35 -26.80
C GLY A 642 7.37 11.08 -27.70
N ALA A 643 6.05 10.88 -27.50
CA ALA A 643 4.99 11.57 -28.24
C ALA A 643 4.24 12.62 -27.40
N TRP A 644 4.89 13.09 -26.33
CA TRP A 644 4.36 14.18 -25.51
C TRP A 644 4.39 15.50 -26.28
N SER A 645 5.54 15.79 -26.89
CA SER A 645 5.71 16.87 -27.85
C SER A 645 5.43 16.34 -29.25
N MET A 646 4.59 17.06 -30.00
CA MET A 646 4.31 16.77 -31.39
C MET A 646 4.50 18.02 -32.23
N SER A 647 4.89 17.81 -33.48
CA SER A 647 4.92 18.84 -34.51
C SER A 647 3.53 18.94 -35.13
N ARG A 648 3.00 20.15 -35.23
CA ARG A 648 1.73 20.50 -35.86
C ARG A 648 1.99 21.18 -37.19
N VAL A 649 1.29 20.76 -38.23
CA VAL A 649 1.25 21.41 -39.53
C VAL A 649 -0.20 21.77 -39.82
N ASP A 650 -0.44 23.06 -39.99
CA ASP A 650 -1.76 23.58 -40.37
C ASP A 650 -2.00 23.24 -41.85
N MET A 651 -3.08 22.51 -42.12
CA MET A 651 -3.52 22.16 -43.48
C MET A 651 -4.94 22.76 -43.70
N PRO A 652 -5.32 23.14 -44.93
CA PRO A 652 -4.52 23.10 -46.16
C PRO A 652 -3.34 24.09 -46.11
N CYS A 653 -2.27 23.80 -46.85
CA CYS A 653 -1.07 24.64 -46.95
C CYS A 653 -1.26 25.75 -48.00
N GLU A 654 -0.71 26.94 -47.73
CA GLU A 654 -0.79 28.08 -48.66
C GLU A 654 -0.04 27.82 -49.97
N ASP A 655 1.12 27.17 -49.92
CA ASP A 655 2.00 26.97 -51.08
C ASP A 655 1.65 25.74 -51.94
N ALA A 656 0.50 25.09 -51.69
CA ALA A 656 0.11 23.78 -52.26
C ALA A 656 1.11 22.62 -52.04
N GLN A 657 2.27 22.89 -51.42
CA GLN A 657 3.25 21.87 -51.05
C GLN A 657 2.67 20.98 -49.96
N GLY A 658 2.59 19.69 -50.26
CA GLY A 658 2.14 18.68 -49.32
C GLY A 658 3.13 18.37 -48.21
N LEU A 659 2.79 17.37 -47.41
CA LEU A 659 3.64 16.81 -46.37
C LEU A 659 4.03 15.39 -46.76
N THR A 660 5.32 15.11 -46.87
CA THR A 660 5.83 13.82 -47.34
C THR A 660 6.61 13.11 -46.26
N PHE A 661 6.11 11.96 -45.82
CA PHE A 661 6.77 11.10 -44.84
C PHE A 661 7.58 10.02 -45.54
N ASN A 662 8.88 10.00 -45.28
CA ASN A 662 9.79 8.97 -45.78
C ASN A 662 10.14 8.00 -44.67
N ALA A 663 10.05 6.70 -44.96
CA ALA A 663 10.55 5.65 -44.08
C ALA A 663 12.09 5.69 -44.03
N ILE A 664 12.65 5.44 -42.85
CA ILE A 664 14.10 5.24 -42.69
C ILE A 664 14.43 3.79 -43.08
N GLU A 665 15.56 3.56 -43.74
CA GLU A 665 15.99 2.28 -44.33
C GLU A 665 15.41 1.00 -43.66
N ALA A 666 14.81 0.14 -44.48
CA ALA A 666 14.11 -1.11 -44.12
C ALA A 666 12.81 -0.98 -43.29
N GLU A 667 12.39 0.23 -42.91
CA GLU A 667 11.05 0.47 -42.38
C GLU A 667 10.04 0.69 -43.53
N TYR A 668 8.76 0.44 -43.23
CA TYR A 668 7.64 0.79 -44.10
C TYR A 668 6.61 1.59 -43.31
N LEU A 669 5.95 2.52 -43.98
CA LEU A 669 4.85 3.28 -43.42
C LEU A 669 3.52 2.67 -43.84
N VAL A 670 2.57 2.70 -42.90
CA VAL A 670 1.20 2.24 -43.08
C VAL A 670 0.31 3.46 -42.93
N ASP A 671 -0.38 3.80 -44.01
CA ASP A 671 -1.36 4.86 -44.09
C ASP A 671 -2.75 4.29 -43.84
N TRP A 672 -3.34 4.64 -42.71
CA TRP A 672 -4.69 4.20 -42.32
C TRP A 672 -5.66 5.37 -42.43
N GLU A 673 -6.42 5.41 -43.51
CA GLU A 673 -7.53 6.33 -43.74
C GLU A 673 -8.74 5.82 -42.95
N MET A 674 -9.04 6.42 -41.82
CA MET A 674 -10.08 5.99 -40.89
C MET A 674 -11.43 6.63 -41.22
N GLU A 675 -12.51 5.86 -41.19
CA GLU A 675 -13.87 6.39 -41.28
C GLU A 675 -14.32 7.06 -39.97
N GLU A 676 -15.30 7.97 -40.04
CA GLU A 676 -15.86 8.59 -38.85
C GLU A 676 -16.52 7.54 -37.93
N GLY A 677 -16.04 7.47 -36.68
CA GLY A 677 -16.46 6.50 -35.68
C GLY A 677 -15.63 5.22 -35.64
N GLU A 678 -14.71 5.01 -36.58
CA GLU A 678 -13.80 3.86 -36.58
C GLU A 678 -12.85 3.91 -35.37
N GLU A 679 -12.60 2.74 -34.78
CA GLU A 679 -11.65 2.55 -33.70
C GLU A 679 -10.59 1.51 -34.10
N VAL A 680 -9.33 1.93 -34.07
CA VAL A 680 -8.16 1.11 -34.41
C VAL A 680 -7.29 0.93 -33.19
N VAL A 681 -7.00 -0.32 -32.82
CA VAL A 681 -6.03 -0.65 -31.78
C VAL A 681 -4.65 -0.71 -32.44
N PHE A 682 -3.65 -0.05 -31.85
CA PHE A 682 -2.29 0.00 -32.41
C PHE A 682 -1.19 -0.02 -31.34
N GLY A 683 0.03 -0.40 -31.74
CA GLY A 683 1.24 -0.25 -30.93
C GLY A 683 1.75 1.19 -30.94
N TYR A 684 1.90 1.81 -29.77
CA TYR A 684 2.31 3.22 -29.67
C TYR A 684 3.77 3.48 -30.10
N ASP A 685 4.59 2.44 -30.02
CA ASP A 685 5.94 2.36 -30.59
C ASP A 685 5.95 2.51 -32.12
N ASN A 686 4.84 2.12 -32.77
CA ASN A 686 4.63 2.22 -34.21
C ASN A 686 3.91 3.51 -34.62
N PHE A 687 3.48 4.36 -33.69
CA PHE A 687 2.82 5.63 -34.03
C PHE A 687 3.80 6.62 -34.71
N VAL A 688 3.37 7.26 -35.79
CA VAL A 688 4.14 8.30 -36.51
C VAL A 688 3.39 9.62 -36.53
N ALA A 689 2.20 9.64 -37.14
CA ALA A 689 1.39 10.84 -37.33
C ALA A 689 -0.12 10.56 -37.25
N MET A 690 -0.90 11.61 -37.02
CA MET A 690 -2.36 11.60 -37.07
C MET A 690 -2.91 12.96 -37.50
N ASN A 691 -4.13 13.01 -38.04
CA ASN A 691 -4.85 14.27 -38.18
C ASN A 691 -5.62 14.67 -36.91
N GLU A 692 -6.20 15.87 -36.88
CA GLU A 692 -6.91 16.41 -35.72
C GLU A 692 -8.17 15.65 -35.30
N ASN A 693 -8.78 14.91 -36.22
CA ASN A 693 -9.99 14.11 -35.97
C ASN A 693 -9.70 12.80 -35.21
N VAL A 694 -8.43 12.39 -35.11
CA VAL A 694 -8.03 11.15 -34.42
C VAL A 694 -7.78 11.42 -32.94
N GLU A 695 -8.61 10.83 -32.08
CA GLU A 695 -8.45 10.83 -30.63
C GLU A 695 -7.65 9.61 -30.15
N LEU A 696 -6.50 9.86 -29.52
CA LEU A 696 -5.66 8.78 -28.96
C LEU A 696 -6.09 8.45 -27.54
N ARG A 697 -6.60 7.24 -27.32
CA ARG A 697 -7.03 6.77 -26.01
C ARG A 697 -6.16 5.61 -25.53
N THR A 698 -5.99 5.53 -24.21
CA THR A 698 -5.39 4.37 -23.55
C THR A 698 -6.51 3.60 -22.88
N VAL A 699 -6.76 2.38 -23.36
CA VAL A 699 -7.80 1.50 -22.86
C VAL A 699 -7.14 0.43 -22.01
N ILE A 700 -7.50 0.38 -20.72
CA ILE A 700 -7.06 -0.69 -19.82
C ILE A 700 -8.14 -1.78 -19.85
N SER A 701 -7.81 -2.92 -20.42
CA SER A 701 -8.72 -4.07 -20.51
C SER A 701 -8.14 -5.24 -19.72
N LEU A 702 -8.96 -5.78 -18.81
CA LEU A 702 -8.69 -6.99 -18.03
C LEU A 702 -9.47 -8.18 -18.59
N ARG A 703 -9.99 -8.06 -19.83
CA ARG A 703 -10.66 -9.14 -20.53
C ARG A 703 -9.69 -10.27 -20.82
N VAL A 704 -10.17 -11.50 -20.69
CA VAL A 704 -9.42 -12.71 -21.03
C VAL A 704 -9.05 -12.68 -22.53
N ALA A 705 -9.93 -12.14 -23.38
CA ALA A 705 -9.68 -11.90 -24.81
C ALA A 705 -8.44 -11.03 -25.07
N THR A 706 -8.32 -9.90 -24.37
CA THR A 706 -7.15 -9.02 -24.48
C THR A 706 -5.89 -9.63 -23.88
N MET A 707 -6.03 -10.52 -22.90
CA MET A 707 -4.88 -11.15 -22.26
C MET A 707 -4.08 -12.06 -23.17
N LEU A 708 -4.69 -12.62 -24.22
CA LEU A 708 -3.97 -13.32 -25.27
C LEU A 708 -2.86 -12.43 -25.82
N MET A 709 -3.18 -11.19 -26.19
CA MET A 709 -2.21 -10.22 -26.71
C MET A 709 -1.08 -9.88 -25.70
N GLY A 710 -1.15 -10.37 -24.46
CA GLY A 710 -0.11 -10.22 -23.42
C GLY A 710 -0.03 -8.82 -22.83
N ARG A 711 -1.01 -7.96 -23.14
CA ARG A 711 -1.06 -6.55 -22.76
C ARG A 711 -2.37 -6.26 -22.03
N PHE A 712 -2.28 -5.49 -20.95
CA PHE A 712 -3.44 -4.91 -20.25
C PHE A 712 -3.82 -3.55 -20.81
N VAL A 713 -2.84 -2.88 -21.38
CA VAL A 713 -2.93 -1.49 -21.83
C VAL A 713 -2.87 -1.52 -23.35
N PHE A 714 -3.95 -1.08 -23.97
CA PHE A 714 -4.07 -0.92 -25.40
C PHE A 714 -4.12 0.57 -25.72
N HIS A 715 -3.57 0.92 -26.87
CA HIS A 715 -3.72 2.26 -27.40
C HIS A 715 -4.68 2.18 -28.57
N THR A 716 -5.69 3.03 -28.55
CA THR A 716 -6.74 3.06 -29.55
C THR A 716 -6.80 4.44 -30.17
N ALA A 717 -6.81 4.50 -31.49
CA ALA A 717 -7.14 5.69 -32.26
C ALA A 717 -8.64 5.63 -32.54
N ARG A 718 -9.39 6.66 -32.16
CA ARG A 718 -10.82 6.78 -32.47
C ARG A 718 -11.04 8.03 -33.30
N CYS A 719 -11.74 7.89 -34.42
CA CYS A 719 -12.08 9.06 -35.22
C CYS A 719 -13.34 9.77 -34.68
N LYS A 720 -13.29 11.11 -34.60
CA LYS A 720 -14.40 11.96 -34.17
C LYS A 720 -14.52 13.20 -35.06
N GLY A 721 -15.73 13.50 -35.51
CA GLY A 721 -16.04 14.76 -36.22
C GLY A 721 -15.65 14.77 -37.70
N GLY A 722 -15.28 13.62 -38.26
CA GLY A 722 -14.93 13.48 -39.68
C GLY A 722 -14.11 12.21 -39.94
N PRO A 723 -13.61 12.03 -41.17
CA PRO A 723 -12.60 11.02 -41.48
C PRO A 723 -11.25 11.35 -40.81
N GLY A 724 -10.56 10.30 -40.41
CA GLY A 724 -9.28 10.36 -39.72
C GLY A 724 -8.17 9.85 -40.62
N ARG A 725 -6.93 10.20 -40.31
CA ARG A 725 -5.76 9.58 -40.94
C ARG A 725 -4.75 9.27 -39.87
N LEU A 726 -4.32 8.01 -39.79
CA LEU A 726 -3.35 7.51 -38.83
C LEU A 726 -2.18 6.89 -39.59
N ILE A 727 -0.98 7.42 -39.39
CA ILE A 727 0.24 6.90 -40.00
C ILE A 727 1.01 6.11 -38.94
N LEU A 728 1.31 4.85 -39.28
CA LEU A 728 2.08 3.94 -38.46
C LEU A 728 3.36 3.53 -39.18
N ARG A 729 4.38 3.14 -38.42
CA ARG A 729 5.62 2.54 -38.94
C ARG A 729 5.67 1.05 -38.65
N THR A 730 6.40 0.34 -39.48
CA THR A 730 6.63 -1.10 -39.37
C THR A 730 8.09 -1.38 -39.70
N ARG A 731 8.75 -2.34 -39.01
CA ARG A 731 10.20 -2.62 -39.19
C ARG A 731 10.52 -3.57 -40.34
N GLY A 732 9.51 -3.96 -41.11
CA GLY A 732 9.59 -4.87 -42.24
C GLY A 732 8.33 -4.74 -43.08
N LYS A 733 8.21 -5.52 -44.16
CA LYS A 733 7.08 -5.39 -45.07
C LYS A 733 5.76 -5.67 -44.34
N PRO A 734 4.80 -4.72 -44.32
CA PRO A 734 3.51 -4.96 -43.72
C PRO A 734 2.72 -5.91 -44.64
N ALA A 735 1.98 -6.83 -44.03
CA ALA A 735 0.99 -7.64 -44.73
C ALA A 735 -0.40 -7.29 -44.22
N THR A 736 -1.35 -7.17 -45.15
CA THR A 736 -2.75 -6.87 -44.84
C THR A 736 -3.57 -8.16 -44.69
N ALA A 737 -4.75 -8.01 -44.12
CA ALA A 737 -5.66 -9.09 -43.78
C ALA A 737 -5.99 -10.07 -44.94
N GLU A 738 -5.98 -9.60 -46.18
CA GLU A 738 -6.25 -10.42 -47.38
C GLU A 738 -5.07 -11.37 -47.72
N GLN A 739 -3.85 -10.92 -47.42
CA GLN A 739 -2.62 -11.65 -47.71
C GLN A 739 -2.34 -12.71 -46.65
N VAL A 740 -2.85 -12.55 -45.44
CA VAL A 740 -2.48 -13.39 -44.30
C VAL A 740 -3.64 -14.29 -43.87
N ARG A 741 -3.79 -15.40 -44.60
CA ARG A 741 -4.68 -16.52 -44.22
C ARG A 741 -4.06 -17.45 -43.18
N GLN A 742 -2.75 -17.35 -42.96
CA GLN A 742 -2.00 -18.20 -42.04
C GLN A 742 -2.10 -17.70 -40.60
N SER A 743 -1.78 -18.57 -39.63
CA SER A 743 -1.75 -18.19 -38.22
C SER A 743 -0.53 -17.30 -37.93
N ILE A 744 -0.76 -16.16 -37.27
CA ILE A 744 0.22 -15.09 -37.05
C ILE A 744 0.57 -15.01 -35.58
N PRO A 745 1.86 -14.96 -35.20
CA PRO A 745 2.26 -14.66 -33.83
C PRO A 745 1.69 -13.31 -33.35
N ALA A 746 1.06 -13.26 -32.18
CA ALA A 746 0.47 -12.02 -31.65
C ALA A 746 1.47 -10.85 -31.51
N SER A 747 2.76 -11.14 -31.37
CA SER A 747 3.82 -10.12 -31.32
C SER A 747 4.04 -9.38 -32.65
N ARG A 748 3.59 -9.95 -33.78
CA ARG A 748 3.69 -9.36 -35.12
C ARG A 748 2.48 -8.47 -35.46
N LEU A 749 1.45 -8.44 -34.60
CA LEU A 749 0.28 -7.62 -34.80
C LEU A 749 0.59 -6.16 -34.45
N ILE A 750 0.56 -5.29 -35.46
CA ILE A 750 0.95 -3.88 -35.35
C ILE A 750 -0.28 -3.04 -35.01
N ALA A 751 -1.34 -3.21 -35.82
CA ALA A 751 -2.59 -2.51 -35.66
C ALA A 751 -3.75 -3.34 -36.22
N TRP A 752 -4.95 -3.14 -35.69
CA TRP A 752 -6.16 -3.82 -36.13
C TRP A 752 -7.42 -3.03 -35.76
N ASN A 753 -8.49 -3.21 -36.52
CA ASN A 753 -9.81 -2.70 -36.13
C ASN A 753 -10.27 -3.31 -34.81
N ARG A 754 -10.90 -2.53 -33.95
CA ARG A 754 -11.37 -3.00 -32.64
C ARG A 754 -12.34 -4.20 -32.73
N TYR A 755 -13.12 -4.29 -33.81
CA TYR A 755 -14.07 -5.38 -34.06
C TYR A 755 -13.48 -6.56 -34.84
N ALA A 756 -12.19 -6.54 -35.17
CA ALA A 756 -11.54 -7.69 -35.80
C ALA A 756 -11.58 -8.90 -34.85
N ARG A 757 -12.08 -10.03 -35.36
CA ARG A 757 -12.23 -11.28 -34.61
C ARG A 757 -11.06 -12.22 -34.87
N PHE A 758 -10.54 -12.81 -33.80
CA PHE A 758 -9.45 -13.77 -33.88
C PHE A 758 -9.83 -15.11 -33.26
N SER A 759 -9.27 -16.18 -33.79
CA SER A 759 -9.20 -17.50 -33.17
C SER A 759 -7.76 -17.77 -32.74
N VAL A 760 -7.57 -18.55 -31.68
CA VAL A 760 -6.23 -18.90 -31.21
C VAL A 760 -5.86 -20.28 -31.73
N ASP A 761 -4.75 -20.33 -32.45
CA ASP A 761 -4.12 -21.57 -32.88
C ASP A 761 -2.94 -21.86 -31.95
N SER A 762 -3.15 -22.76 -30.99
CA SER A 762 -2.11 -23.13 -30.02
C SER A 762 -2.32 -24.54 -29.49
N HIS A 763 -1.23 -25.29 -29.37
CA HIS A 763 -1.26 -26.57 -28.68
C HIS A 763 -1.37 -26.33 -27.16
N LEU A 764 -2.34 -26.98 -26.51
CA LEU A 764 -2.58 -26.87 -25.06
C LEU A 764 -1.73 -27.83 -24.22
N THR A 765 -0.48 -28.04 -24.59
CA THR A 765 0.46 -28.81 -23.75
C THR A 765 1.06 -27.89 -22.66
N ARG A 766 1.49 -28.48 -21.54
CA ARG A 766 2.13 -27.71 -20.45
C ARG A 766 3.38 -26.98 -20.95
N THR A 767 4.19 -27.63 -21.78
CA THR A 767 5.40 -27.07 -22.38
C THR A 767 5.08 -25.91 -23.31
N ASP A 768 4.04 -26.04 -24.15
CA ASP A 768 3.67 -24.98 -25.09
C ASP A 768 3.09 -23.74 -24.40
N ILE A 769 2.40 -23.92 -23.28
CA ILE A 769 1.90 -22.77 -22.50
C ILE A 769 3.05 -22.04 -21.81
N PHE A 770 4.07 -22.77 -21.37
CA PHE A 770 5.20 -22.21 -20.64
C PHE A 770 6.26 -21.56 -21.52
N LEU A 771 6.66 -22.25 -22.58
CA LEU A 771 7.79 -21.86 -23.42
C LEU A 771 7.31 -21.15 -24.68
N ASN A 772 6.27 -21.68 -25.32
CA ASN A 772 5.84 -21.24 -26.63
C ASN A 772 4.76 -20.15 -26.56
N GLY A 773 4.72 -19.34 -27.61
CA GLY A 773 3.64 -18.39 -27.84
C GLY A 773 2.37 -19.10 -28.31
N PHE A 774 1.45 -18.30 -28.81
CA PHE A 774 0.30 -18.78 -29.57
C PHE A 774 0.23 -17.96 -30.86
N ASN A 775 -0.39 -18.53 -31.88
CA ASN A 775 -0.67 -17.82 -33.11
C ASN A 775 -2.15 -17.42 -33.13
N LEU A 776 -2.43 -16.29 -33.75
CA LEU A 776 -3.76 -15.78 -34.02
C LEU A 776 -4.11 -16.15 -35.45
N ARG A 777 -5.27 -16.76 -35.65
CA ARG A 777 -5.85 -16.94 -36.97
C ARG A 777 -7.09 -16.05 -37.07
N ARG A 778 -7.17 -15.25 -38.13
CA ARG A 778 -8.36 -14.43 -38.40
C ARG A 778 -9.58 -15.33 -38.60
N SER A 779 -10.73 -14.96 -38.05
CA SER A 779 -11.96 -15.71 -38.33
C SER A 779 -12.39 -15.47 -39.80
N GLU A 780 -12.62 -16.54 -40.55
CA GLU A 780 -13.07 -16.47 -41.95
C GLU A 780 -14.59 -16.32 -42.06
N VAL A 781 -15.33 -16.71 -41.01
CA VAL A 781 -16.78 -16.80 -41.00
C VAL A 781 -17.36 -15.59 -40.27
N ASP A 782 -18.17 -14.82 -40.99
CA ASP A 782 -19.09 -13.87 -40.37
C ASP A 782 -20.50 -14.21 -40.87
N ASP A 783 -21.25 -14.97 -40.06
CA ASP A 783 -22.65 -15.28 -40.33
C ASP A 783 -23.51 -14.00 -40.41
N ASP A 784 -23.01 -12.88 -39.88
CA ASP A 784 -23.73 -11.62 -39.70
C ASP A 784 -23.47 -10.56 -40.79
N GLN A 785 -22.80 -10.90 -41.91
CA GLN A 785 -22.41 -9.94 -42.97
C GLN A 785 -21.58 -8.73 -42.47
N ARG A 786 -21.00 -8.80 -41.27
CA ARG A 786 -20.20 -7.70 -40.71
C ARG A 786 -18.84 -7.64 -41.43
N PRO A 787 -18.25 -6.44 -41.56
CA PRO A 787 -16.89 -6.32 -42.06
C PRO A 787 -15.94 -7.09 -41.12
N GLN A 788 -15.11 -7.96 -41.68
CA GLN A 788 -14.15 -8.78 -40.92
C GLN A 788 -13.08 -7.96 -40.17
N GLY A 789 -12.96 -6.66 -40.48
CA GLY A 789 -11.97 -5.75 -39.91
C GLY A 789 -10.58 -5.92 -40.52
N ILE A 790 -9.88 -4.81 -40.69
CA ILE A 790 -8.51 -4.76 -41.20
C ILE A 790 -7.54 -5.11 -40.06
N ILE A 791 -6.54 -5.91 -40.41
CA ILE A 791 -5.38 -6.19 -39.58
C ILE A 791 -4.12 -5.83 -40.36
N VAL A 792 -3.13 -5.30 -39.64
CA VAL A 792 -1.81 -4.97 -40.15
C VAL A 792 -0.79 -5.76 -39.33
N VAL A 793 -0.03 -6.60 -40.02
CA VAL A 793 0.97 -7.46 -39.40
C VAL A 793 2.33 -7.26 -40.03
N GLU A 794 3.38 -7.47 -39.26
CA GLU A 794 4.75 -7.45 -39.75
C GLU A 794 5.10 -8.82 -40.36
N ALA A 795 5.35 -8.90 -41.68
CA ALA A 795 5.63 -10.17 -42.34
C ALA A 795 7.01 -10.75 -41.94
N ASP A 796 8.02 -9.88 -41.86
CA ASP A 796 9.44 -10.28 -41.79
C ASP A 796 10.07 -10.15 -40.40
N ALA A 797 9.27 -9.96 -39.35
CA ALA A 797 9.79 -9.73 -38.01
C ALA A 797 10.56 -10.96 -37.46
N ARG A 798 11.89 -10.84 -37.33
CA ARG A 798 12.75 -11.81 -36.60
C ARG A 798 12.72 -11.65 -35.08
N SER A 799 11.92 -10.72 -34.55
CA SER A 799 11.95 -10.27 -33.14
C SER A 799 11.29 -11.22 -32.12
N GLY A 800 11.19 -12.51 -32.42
CA GLY A 800 10.67 -13.49 -31.47
C GLY A 800 11.62 -13.67 -30.29
N SER A 801 11.34 -13.03 -29.16
CA SER A 801 11.96 -13.40 -27.88
C SER A 801 11.74 -14.89 -27.65
N ILE A 802 12.80 -15.63 -27.33
CA ILE A 802 12.75 -17.08 -27.05
C ILE A 802 11.77 -17.40 -25.89
N MET A 803 11.35 -16.41 -25.10
CA MET A 803 10.40 -16.56 -24.00
C MET A 803 9.10 -15.78 -24.24
N THR A 804 8.19 -16.33 -25.04
CA THR A 804 6.85 -15.74 -25.28
C THR A 804 5.74 -16.31 -24.39
N GLY A 805 5.91 -17.52 -23.86
CA GLY A 805 4.95 -18.18 -22.94
C GLY A 805 4.94 -17.61 -21.51
N THR A 806 4.35 -18.33 -20.56
CA THR A 806 4.26 -17.88 -19.14
C THR A 806 5.63 -17.74 -18.47
N LEU A 807 6.68 -18.39 -18.97
CA LEU A 807 8.04 -18.28 -18.44
C LEU A 807 8.56 -16.83 -18.44
N ARG A 808 8.03 -15.97 -19.32
CA ARG A 808 8.32 -14.51 -19.30
C ARG A 808 8.01 -13.85 -17.94
N PHE A 809 7.14 -14.44 -17.13
CA PHE A 809 6.80 -13.97 -15.80
C PHE A 809 7.71 -14.53 -14.70
N ALA A 810 8.49 -15.58 -14.96
CA ALA A 810 9.32 -16.26 -13.98
C ALA A 810 10.32 -15.32 -13.31
N LYS A 811 10.95 -14.43 -14.10
CA LYS A 811 11.84 -13.39 -13.55
C LYS A 811 11.13 -12.56 -12.47
N ASN A 812 9.88 -12.17 -12.71
CA ASN A 812 9.15 -11.35 -11.76
C ASN A 812 8.63 -12.13 -10.55
N PHE A 813 8.32 -13.43 -10.72
CA PHE A 813 7.94 -14.29 -9.58
C PHE A 813 9.10 -14.57 -8.64
N LEU A 814 10.33 -14.61 -9.16
CA LEU A 814 11.54 -14.86 -8.37
C LEU A 814 12.17 -13.57 -7.82
N LEU A 815 11.63 -12.38 -8.14
CA LEU A 815 12.10 -11.15 -7.52
C LEU A 815 11.77 -11.20 -6.02
N PRO A 816 12.76 -10.93 -5.14
CA PRO A 816 12.50 -10.86 -3.71
C PRO A 816 11.52 -9.71 -3.42
N ILE A 817 10.49 -10.02 -2.64
CA ILE A 817 9.43 -9.11 -2.18
C ILE A 817 9.76 -8.57 -0.81
#